data_AF-A0A3M6TC70-F1
#
_entry.id   AF-A0A3M6TC70-F1
#
_cell.length_a   1.000
_cell.length_b   1.000
_cell.length_c   1.000
_cell.angle_alpha   90.00
_cell.angle_beta   90.00
_cell.angle_gamma   90.00
#
_symmetry.space_group_name_H-M   'P 1'
#
loop_
_entity.id
_entity.type
_entity.pdbx_description
1 polymer ?
#
loop_
_entity_poly.entity_id
_entity_poly.type
_entity_poly.pdbx_seq_one_letter_code
_entity_poly.pdbx_strand_id
1 'polypeptide(L)'
;MAAEDEEEILKSLRAQSRSVSFVTGSELVNIDLKEDSSHLNEDSELSETELLLAGILVNEARLGRNGYFKTSLKELRLYKVYNKPVLRALVYFCVWLNLCLAFFEEPSVQGMTLPYWATMLLEYICLFVFILRLFHVWCFAAGVKFWRDKKNVIMLSIIVLTFLDMIMYVIFKESKLPVHTMRWTRVLRPLILINISEGRHIRRAVRNIRKTLPEIANVLVLLSLLIALFTLLGFKLFGKRNLKDLHGKPYFTDYFDVYFKLYVLTTTANNPDVTMPAYDNNAWSSLFFVIFIVVCMYIFVSIFLAVVYKNYRMHMKNEIRASVYRKRRQLKNAFDVLKVRSNEMWVITRKRWLTLMKEVCPQWSPARVALLWQVLDENNEGKIGKKDFLMVADLLNVKVIEVRDQVNLFERFIPRVYNSRISAMIRLGVCHKYFVYFFDLVIFANAIFIALESDDAEVTFLALFNLEIFLKLYTYGFKKFFSRYWNIFDFLVIGAATLALIIETSYESLQSSQGVLDLLMVLRVLRLVKIMGQIKRFHLQVDFVPRFQVIIGTVMQIGPAMGTYGAIMFVLYYIYAIMGMELFGNLIKSESSYPTSGEESSDGENLTFCGNIKLKGSDFYGDRYCNNNFNNILRSFKVLFDLMVVNQWHIITQGYVRVTNKFARLYFLSFHLLCVIVVLNIFVAFILEAFMLEYSFTHGKIETVISKKIEEKGVGVGMCPIKERAASLLSIDEITESVGSGGFASVEMLAMDTGLRFKMPKQQRKNADVLLQEMFEDELEENDIGPRDLEDLDDLDDSVDLVSGRSRRKITFLNVDTD
;
A
#
# COMPACT_ATOMS: atom_id res chain seq x y z
N MET A 1 56.98 31.22 -16.76
CA MET A 1 57.27 29.97 -17.50
C MET A 1 56.76 28.75 -16.75
N ALA A 2 57.48 28.09 -15.82
CA ALA A 2 56.97 26.84 -15.21
C ALA A 2 55.63 26.98 -14.43
N ALA A 3 55.34 28.14 -13.84
CA ALA A 3 54.07 28.41 -13.15
C ALA A 3 52.94 28.84 -14.10
N GLU A 4 53.27 29.38 -15.28
CA GLU A 4 52.28 29.75 -16.30
C GLU A 4 51.84 28.50 -17.08
N ASP A 5 52.76 27.58 -17.35
CA ASP A 5 52.45 26.28 -17.96
C ASP A 5 51.56 25.43 -17.04
N GLU A 6 51.77 25.49 -15.71
CA GLU A 6 50.93 24.77 -14.73
C GLU A 6 49.52 25.37 -14.63
N GLU A 7 49.39 26.70 -14.75
CA GLU A 7 48.10 27.40 -14.79
C GLU A 7 47.35 27.19 -16.12
N GLU A 8 48.08 27.05 -17.23
CA GLU A 8 47.54 26.73 -18.55
C GLU A 8 47.14 25.25 -18.67
N ILE A 9 47.88 24.34 -18.04
CA ILE A 9 47.52 22.92 -17.85
C ILE A 9 46.32 22.80 -16.91
N LEU A 10 46.24 23.58 -15.82
CA LEU A 10 45.06 23.64 -14.95
C LEU A 10 43.85 24.25 -15.64
N LYS A 11 44.04 25.23 -16.54
CA LYS A 11 42.98 25.78 -17.40
C LYS A 11 42.52 24.78 -18.44
N SER A 12 43.41 24.00 -19.06
CA SER A 12 43.04 22.97 -20.04
C SER A 12 42.36 21.76 -19.37
N LEU A 13 42.81 21.36 -18.18
CA LEU A 13 42.14 20.38 -17.32
C LEU A 13 40.78 20.88 -16.82
N ARG A 14 40.64 22.18 -16.49
CA ARG A 14 39.33 22.80 -16.18
C ARG A 14 38.43 22.95 -17.40
N ALA A 15 38.98 23.12 -18.60
CA ALA A 15 38.23 23.18 -19.85
C ALA A 15 37.74 21.78 -20.30
N GLN A 16 38.46 20.71 -19.95
CA GLN A 16 38.03 19.33 -20.16
C GLN A 16 37.09 18.79 -19.07
N SER A 17 37.09 19.39 -17.88
CA SER A 17 36.10 19.09 -16.84
C SER A 17 34.86 19.98 -17.01
N ARG A 18 33.71 19.39 -17.33
CA ARG A 18 32.42 20.11 -17.29
C ARG A 18 32.23 20.74 -15.90
N SER A 19 32.39 22.07 -15.81
CA SER A 19 32.11 22.79 -14.57
C SER A 19 30.64 23.17 -14.53
N VAL A 20 29.86 22.46 -13.71
CA VAL A 20 28.52 22.88 -13.31
C VAL A 20 28.68 24.08 -12.37
N SER A 21 28.36 25.29 -12.82
CA SER A 21 28.34 26.50 -11.96
C SER A 21 26.98 26.69 -11.31
N PHE A 22 26.98 27.16 -10.06
CA PHE A 22 25.79 27.35 -9.23
C PHE A 22 25.54 28.84 -8.99
N VAL A 23 24.30 29.29 -9.16
CA VAL A 23 23.82 30.53 -8.57
C VAL A 23 23.31 30.18 -7.16
N THR A 24 23.92 30.78 -6.14
CA THR A 24 23.42 30.73 -4.76
C THR A 24 22.05 31.40 -4.69
N GLY A 25 20.96 30.62 -4.71
CA GLY A 25 19.62 31.13 -4.42
C GLY A 25 18.45 30.48 -5.16
N SER A 26 18.65 29.71 -6.23
CA SER A 26 17.54 29.07 -6.97
C SER A 26 17.47 27.55 -6.76
N GLU A 27 16.26 27.03 -6.55
CA GLU A 27 16.00 25.64 -6.14
C GLU A 27 15.96 24.63 -7.30
N LEU A 28 16.08 25.09 -8.54
CA LEU A 28 16.23 24.22 -9.70
C LEU A 28 17.67 23.71 -9.81
N VAL A 29 17.82 22.44 -10.21
CA VAL A 29 18.98 22.03 -11.01
C VAL A 29 18.80 22.71 -12.37
N ASN A 30 19.07 24.01 -12.43
CA ASN A 30 19.49 24.61 -13.69
C ASN A 30 20.90 24.11 -13.88
N ILE A 31 21.04 23.10 -14.73
CA ILE A 31 22.31 22.94 -15.43
C ILE A 31 22.42 24.23 -16.21
N ASP A 32 23.15 25.20 -15.66
CA ASP A 32 23.56 26.38 -16.39
C ASP A 32 24.51 25.82 -17.47
N LEU A 33 23.89 25.39 -18.57
CA LEU A 33 24.57 25.12 -19.81
C LEU A 33 25.11 26.49 -20.19
N LYS A 34 26.34 26.80 -19.76
CA LYS A 34 27.08 27.92 -20.32
C LYS A 34 26.84 27.90 -21.83
N GLU A 35 26.52 29.07 -22.37
CA GLU A 35 26.14 29.31 -23.76
C GLU A 35 27.15 28.77 -24.80
N ASP A 36 28.31 28.25 -24.38
CA ASP A 36 29.30 27.53 -25.19
C ASP A 36 28.86 26.09 -25.56
N SER A 37 27.59 25.91 -25.94
CA SER A 37 27.01 24.64 -26.41
C SER A 37 27.35 24.31 -27.88
N SER A 38 28.25 25.08 -28.49
CA SER A 38 28.70 24.96 -29.88
C SER A 38 29.63 23.76 -30.16
N HIS A 39 30.12 23.06 -29.13
CA HIS A 39 31.12 21.98 -29.25
C HIS A 39 30.62 20.55 -28.96
N LEU A 40 29.32 20.33 -28.75
CA LEU A 40 28.77 18.98 -28.51
C LEU A 40 28.58 18.19 -29.83
N ASN A 41 29.69 17.73 -30.41
CA ASN A 41 29.70 16.84 -31.57
C ASN A 41 29.31 15.40 -31.19
N GLU A 42 28.94 14.58 -32.19
CA GLU A 42 28.53 13.17 -32.01
C GLU A 42 29.57 12.30 -31.29
N ASP A 43 30.85 12.69 -31.35
CA ASP A 43 31.98 11.97 -30.76
C ASP A 43 32.31 12.36 -29.32
N SER A 44 31.65 13.36 -28.72
CA SER A 44 31.98 13.79 -27.36
C SER A 44 31.65 12.67 -26.35
N GLU A 45 32.68 12.13 -25.69
CA GLU A 45 32.52 11.08 -24.68
C GLU A 45 31.76 11.59 -23.45
N LEU A 46 30.94 10.73 -22.85
CA LEU A 46 30.13 11.07 -21.68
C LEU A 46 30.96 10.86 -20.41
N SER A 47 31.04 11.87 -19.53
CA SER A 47 31.72 11.72 -18.24
C SER A 47 31.00 10.70 -17.36
N GLU A 48 31.74 9.92 -16.56
CA GLU A 48 31.17 8.94 -15.61
C GLU A 48 30.14 9.60 -14.67
N THR A 49 30.42 10.83 -14.24
CA THR A 49 29.53 11.62 -13.37
C THR A 49 28.15 11.87 -13.99
N GLU A 50 28.13 12.14 -15.29
CA GLU A 50 26.94 12.53 -16.05
C GLU A 50 26.12 11.33 -16.47
N LEU A 51 26.81 10.23 -16.82
CA LEU A 51 26.17 8.95 -17.02
C LEU A 51 25.41 8.53 -15.77
N LEU A 52 26.07 8.65 -14.62
CA LEU A 52 25.53 8.24 -13.34
C LEU A 52 24.40 9.17 -12.89
N LEU A 53 24.53 10.49 -13.13
CA LEU A 53 23.46 11.46 -12.92
C LEU A 53 22.22 11.17 -13.78
N ALA A 54 22.40 10.99 -15.10
CA ALA A 54 21.31 10.69 -16.02
C ALA A 54 20.64 9.36 -15.68
N GLY A 55 21.43 8.33 -15.34
CA GLY A 55 20.92 7.04 -14.89
C GLY A 55 20.09 7.13 -13.61
N ILE A 56 20.54 7.93 -12.63
CA ILE A 56 19.77 8.19 -11.40
C ILE A 56 18.47 8.93 -11.72
N LEU A 57 18.49 9.98 -12.55
CA LEU A 57 17.30 10.76 -12.91
C LEU A 57 16.24 9.91 -13.63
N VAL A 58 16.65 9.07 -14.59
CA VAL A 58 15.74 8.13 -15.28
C VAL A 58 15.17 7.09 -14.32
N ASN A 59 16.00 6.56 -13.42
CA ASN A 59 15.54 5.59 -12.42
C ASN A 59 14.60 6.22 -11.38
N GLU A 60 14.84 7.46 -10.97
CA GLU A 60 13.95 8.22 -10.09
C GLU A 60 12.61 8.51 -10.78
N ALA A 61 12.63 8.93 -12.05
CA ALA A 61 11.42 9.13 -12.85
C ALA A 61 10.62 7.83 -13.01
N ARG A 62 11.30 6.71 -13.31
CA ARG A 62 10.69 5.36 -13.40
C ARG A 62 9.97 4.97 -12.10
N LEU A 63 10.60 5.24 -10.96
CA LEU A 63 10.08 4.90 -9.63
C LEU A 63 9.15 5.99 -9.06
N GLY A 64 8.90 7.08 -9.80
CA GLY A 64 8.11 8.23 -9.36
C GLY A 64 8.68 8.91 -8.10
N ARG A 65 10.01 8.91 -7.95
CA ARG A 65 10.74 9.40 -6.78
C ARG A 65 11.36 10.78 -7.00
N ASN A 66 11.44 11.55 -5.92
CA ASN A 66 12.13 12.83 -5.91
C ASN A 66 13.28 12.76 -4.91
N GLY A 67 14.48 12.48 -5.43
CA GLY A 67 15.72 12.51 -4.68
C GLY A 67 16.36 13.89 -4.78
N TYR A 68 16.65 14.49 -3.63
CA TYR A 68 17.56 15.62 -3.56
C TYR A 68 18.94 15.07 -3.23
N PHE A 69 19.86 15.24 -4.16
CA PHE A 69 21.26 14.89 -3.98
C PHE A 69 22.09 15.97 -4.64
N LYS A 70 23.24 16.25 -4.05
CA LYS A 70 24.24 17.08 -4.71
C LYS A 70 24.87 16.30 -5.86
N THR A 71 25.36 17.01 -6.87
CA THR A 71 25.84 16.44 -8.14
C THR A 71 27.27 15.89 -8.07
N SER A 72 27.93 15.89 -6.91
CA SER A 72 29.28 15.31 -6.77
C SER A 72 29.27 13.79 -6.93
N LEU A 73 30.32 13.23 -7.53
CA LEU A 73 30.46 11.79 -7.76
C LEU A 73 30.32 10.96 -6.47
N LYS A 74 30.91 11.43 -5.36
CA LYS A 74 30.84 10.73 -4.05
C LYS A 74 29.41 10.66 -3.53
N GLU A 75 28.67 11.76 -3.65
CA GLU A 75 27.30 11.90 -3.14
C GLU A 75 26.32 11.09 -4.00
N LEU A 76 26.51 11.06 -5.33
CA LEU A 76 25.71 10.21 -6.21
C LEU A 76 25.94 8.71 -5.95
N ARG A 77 27.18 8.29 -5.66
CA ARG A 77 27.49 6.90 -5.26
C ARG A 77 26.83 6.55 -3.92
N LEU A 78 26.90 7.44 -2.93
CA LEU A 78 26.20 7.28 -1.64
C LEU A 78 24.68 7.16 -1.85
N TYR A 79 24.10 7.99 -2.72
CA TYR A 79 22.69 7.92 -3.08
C TYR A 79 22.29 6.57 -3.72
N LYS A 80 23.14 6.02 -4.60
CA LYS A 80 22.94 4.68 -5.18
C LYS A 80 23.00 3.59 -4.11
N VAL A 81 23.93 3.68 -3.16
CA VAL A 81 24.01 2.75 -2.02
C VAL A 81 22.77 2.86 -1.13
N TYR A 82 22.35 4.08 -0.79
CA TYR A 82 21.17 4.35 0.03
C TYR A 82 19.90 3.68 -0.48
N ASN A 83 19.73 3.61 -1.81
CA ASN A 83 18.57 3.03 -2.47
C ASN A 83 18.65 1.51 -2.73
N LYS A 84 19.74 0.84 -2.36
CA LYS A 84 19.86 -0.62 -2.48
C LYS A 84 18.70 -1.32 -1.75
N PRO A 85 18.12 -2.39 -2.34
CA PRO A 85 16.95 -3.04 -1.78
C PRO A 85 17.21 -3.66 -0.40
N VAL A 86 18.42 -4.14 -0.15
CA VAL A 86 18.84 -4.74 1.13
C VAL A 86 18.73 -3.73 2.29
N LEU A 87 19.26 -2.51 2.10
CA LEU A 87 19.19 -1.47 3.14
C LEU A 87 17.76 -1.00 3.39
N ARG A 88 16.93 -0.93 2.34
CA ARG A 88 15.51 -0.60 2.50
C ARG A 88 14.76 -1.70 3.26
N ALA A 89 15.02 -2.97 2.94
CA ALA A 89 14.43 -4.11 3.65
C ALA A 89 14.83 -4.14 5.12
N LEU A 90 16.08 -3.82 5.44
CA LEU A 90 16.56 -3.72 6.83
C LEU A 90 15.78 -2.67 7.63
N VAL A 91 15.56 -1.47 7.08
CA VAL A 91 14.80 -0.41 7.75
C VAL A 91 13.35 -0.85 7.98
N TYR A 92 12.69 -1.42 6.98
CA TYR A 92 11.32 -1.95 7.14
C TYR A 92 11.25 -3.07 8.17
N PHE A 93 12.24 -3.96 8.22
CA PHE A 93 12.32 -5.02 9.23
C PHE A 93 12.47 -4.44 10.64
N CYS A 94 13.34 -3.47 10.86
CA CYS A 94 13.49 -2.80 12.15
C CYS A 94 12.21 -2.07 12.58
N VAL A 95 11.45 -1.49 11.65
CA VAL A 95 10.18 -0.82 11.93
C VAL A 95 9.12 -1.83 12.33
N TRP A 96 8.99 -2.91 11.56
CA TRP A 96 8.10 -4.02 11.89
C TRP A 96 8.44 -4.61 13.27
N LEU A 97 9.72 -4.86 13.53
CA LEU A 97 10.20 -5.35 14.82
C LEU A 97 9.84 -4.38 15.96
N ASN A 98 10.09 -3.08 15.79
CA ASN A 98 9.79 -2.04 16.79
C ASN A 98 8.28 -1.97 17.11
N LEU A 99 7.43 -2.08 16.09
CA LEU A 99 5.97 -2.14 16.29
C LEU A 99 5.53 -3.43 17.01
N CYS A 100 6.14 -4.57 16.65
CA CYS A 100 5.87 -5.87 17.26
C CYS A 100 6.33 -5.98 18.72
N LEU A 101 7.25 -5.13 19.20
CA LEU A 101 7.65 -5.13 20.62
C LEU A 101 6.46 -4.92 21.57
N ALA A 102 5.39 -4.23 21.12
CA ALA A 102 4.18 -4.06 21.92
C ALA A 102 3.44 -5.37 22.26
N PHE A 103 3.71 -6.49 21.58
CA PHE A 103 3.18 -7.80 21.96
C PHE A 103 3.86 -8.39 23.19
N PHE A 104 5.15 -8.07 23.38
CA PHE A 104 6.01 -8.67 24.39
C PHE A 104 6.25 -7.77 25.61
N GLU A 105 6.06 -6.46 25.46
CA GLU A 105 6.15 -5.49 26.54
C GLU A 105 4.93 -5.51 27.46
N GLU A 106 5.13 -5.18 28.74
CA GLU A 106 4.03 -5.00 29.69
C GLU A 106 3.13 -3.80 29.29
N PRO A 107 1.80 -3.96 29.18
CA PRO A 107 1.03 -5.19 29.42
C PRO A 107 1.04 -6.17 28.23
N SER A 108 1.66 -7.33 28.45
CA SER A 108 1.98 -8.30 27.41
C SER A 108 0.82 -9.27 27.14
N VAL A 109 0.78 -9.81 25.94
CA VAL A 109 -0.12 -10.93 25.64
C VAL A 109 0.24 -12.14 26.52
N GLN A 110 -0.77 -12.86 27.01
CA GLN A 110 -0.60 -14.04 27.86
C GLN A 110 0.36 -15.06 27.19
N GLY A 111 1.39 -15.48 27.92
CA GLY A 111 2.39 -16.45 27.44
C GLY A 111 3.54 -15.88 26.61
N MET A 112 3.57 -14.58 26.32
CA MET A 112 4.63 -13.92 25.52
C MET A 112 5.34 -12.79 26.28
N THR A 113 5.49 -12.90 27.59
CA THR A 113 6.18 -11.90 28.43
C THR A 113 7.69 -11.97 28.21
N LEU A 114 8.31 -10.90 27.73
CA LEU A 114 9.78 -10.77 27.71
C LEU A 114 10.26 -9.89 28.86
N PRO A 115 11.45 -10.16 29.43
CA PRO A 115 12.02 -9.27 30.43
C PRO A 115 12.31 -7.90 29.81
N TYR A 116 12.11 -6.83 30.60
CA TYR A 116 12.22 -5.45 30.11
C TYR A 116 13.58 -5.12 29.48
N TRP A 117 14.70 -5.67 29.99
CA TRP A 117 16.02 -5.41 29.40
C TRP A 117 16.13 -5.94 27.96
N ALA A 118 15.45 -7.05 27.64
CA ALA A 118 15.48 -7.66 26.30
C ALA A 118 14.68 -6.82 25.30
N THR A 119 13.49 -6.35 25.68
CA THR A 119 12.68 -5.48 24.81
C THR A 119 13.35 -4.13 24.58
N MET A 120 14.00 -3.59 25.61
CA MET A 120 14.77 -2.34 25.53
C MET A 120 16.02 -2.48 24.66
N LEU A 121 16.73 -3.61 24.74
CA LEU A 121 17.88 -3.89 23.88
C LEU A 121 17.47 -3.96 22.40
N LEU A 122 16.38 -4.68 22.10
CA LEU A 122 15.83 -4.75 20.74
C LEU A 122 15.40 -3.37 20.23
N GLU A 123 14.75 -2.57 21.08
CA GLU A 123 14.37 -1.20 20.73
C GLU A 123 15.59 -0.32 20.45
N TYR A 124 16.64 -0.40 21.27
CA TYR A 124 17.90 0.32 21.07
C TYR A 124 18.56 -0.04 19.74
N ILE A 125 18.61 -1.32 19.37
CA ILE A 125 19.15 -1.78 18.08
C ILE A 125 18.36 -1.15 16.92
N CYS A 126 17.03 -1.11 17.01
CA CYS A 126 16.18 -0.46 16.00
C CYS A 126 16.46 1.04 15.91
N LEU A 127 16.55 1.76 17.04
CA LEU A 127 16.85 3.18 17.07
C LEU A 127 18.23 3.49 16.48
N PHE A 128 19.23 2.65 16.76
CA PHE A 128 20.57 2.78 16.18
C PHE A 128 20.55 2.68 14.64
N VAL A 129 19.80 1.72 14.09
CA VAL A 129 19.61 1.60 12.63
C VAL A 129 18.93 2.86 12.05
N PHE A 130 17.97 3.45 12.75
CA PHE A 130 17.32 4.70 12.31
C PHE A 130 18.27 5.90 12.33
N ILE A 131 19.13 6.02 13.35
CA ILE A 131 20.16 7.06 13.41
C ILE A 131 21.14 6.90 12.26
N LEU A 132 21.65 5.68 12.00
CA LEU A 132 22.52 5.41 10.86
C LEU A 132 21.85 5.76 9.53
N ARG A 133 20.54 5.48 9.40
CA ARG A 133 19.77 5.82 8.21
C ARG A 133 19.66 7.33 8.01
N LEU A 134 19.36 8.10 9.07
CA LEU A 134 19.30 9.57 9.01
C LEU A 134 20.67 10.18 8.73
N PHE A 135 21.73 9.64 9.34
CA PHE A 135 23.11 10.04 9.07
C PHE A 135 23.48 9.83 7.59
N HIS A 136 23.10 8.69 7.01
CA HIS A 136 23.33 8.44 5.58
C HIS A 136 22.61 9.47 4.70
N VAL A 137 21.38 9.88 5.03
CA VAL A 137 20.68 10.98 4.33
C VAL A 137 21.45 12.28 4.46
N TRP A 138 21.91 12.61 5.65
CA TRP A 138 22.68 13.84 5.91
C TRP A 138 23.99 13.89 5.11
N CYS A 139 24.65 12.75 4.87
CA CYS A 139 25.91 12.70 4.10
C CYS A 139 25.78 13.08 2.62
N PHE A 140 24.66 12.78 1.95
CA PHE A 140 24.46 13.14 0.53
C PHE A 140 23.50 14.32 0.32
N ALA A 141 22.68 14.64 1.31
CA ALA A 141 21.85 15.84 1.31
C ALA A 141 22.72 17.05 1.65
N ALA A 142 22.51 18.19 0.98
CA ALA A 142 23.10 19.44 1.45
C ALA A 142 22.58 19.71 2.87
N GLY A 143 23.46 19.79 3.88
CA GLY A 143 23.08 19.81 5.31
C GLY A 143 21.99 20.84 5.67
N VAL A 144 21.93 21.98 4.97
CA VAL A 144 20.87 23.00 5.12
C VAL A 144 19.48 22.45 4.73
N LYS A 145 19.40 21.66 3.65
CA LYS A 145 18.14 21.03 3.20
C LYS A 145 17.70 19.89 4.13
N PHE A 146 18.63 19.20 4.80
CA PHE A 146 18.29 18.16 5.77
C PHE A 146 17.42 18.70 6.91
N TRP A 147 17.77 19.88 7.44
CA TRP A 147 17.03 20.53 8.52
C TRP A 147 15.74 21.22 8.07
N ARG A 148 15.64 21.64 6.80
CA ARG A 148 14.40 22.17 6.21
C ARG A 148 13.35 21.08 5.99
N ASP A 149 13.78 19.84 5.72
CA ASP A 149 12.89 18.69 5.54
C ASP A 149 12.18 18.31 6.85
N LYS A 150 10.92 18.74 7.03
CA LYS A 150 10.09 18.47 8.22
C LYS A 150 10.07 16.99 8.63
N LYS A 151 10.09 16.07 7.66
CA LYS A 151 10.10 14.61 7.92
C LYS A 151 11.33 14.15 8.71
N ASN A 152 12.52 14.70 8.40
CA ASN A 152 13.77 14.29 9.03
C ASN A 152 13.82 14.85 10.45
N VAL A 153 13.37 16.09 10.64
CA VAL A 153 13.26 16.72 11.96
C VAL A 153 12.29 15.95 12.86
N ILE A 154 11.10 15.59 12.36
CA ILE A 154 10.13 14.80 13.14
C ILE A 154 10.72 13.43 13.52
N MET A 155 11.39 12.73 12.60
CA MET A 155 12.06 11.46 12.90
C MET A 155 13.13 11.61 13.98
N LEU A 156 13.97 12.64 13.87
CA LEU A 156 15.01 12.92 14.87
C LEU A 156 14.40 13.21 16.24
N SER A 157 13.35 14.03 16.30
CA SER A 157 12.64 14.34 17.54
C SER A 157 12.04 13.09 18.19
N ILE A 158 11.41 12.20 17.42
CA ILE A 158 10.86 10.94 17.95
C ILE A 158 11.97 10.08 18.55
N ILE A 159 13.09 9.91 17.84
CA ILE A 159 14.23 9.11 18.32
C ILE A 159 14.77 9.66 19.64
N VAL A 160 14.97 10.99 19.72
CA VAL A 160 15.45 11.64 20.95
C VAL A 160 14.46 11.45 22.10
N LEU A 161 13.16 11.67 21.87
CA LEU A 161 12.14 11.46 22.89
C LEU A 161 12.08 10.00 23.37
N THR A 162 12.13 9.02 22.45
CA THR A 162 12.15 7.59 22.81
C THR A 162 13.38 7.20 23.62
N PHE A 163 14.53 7.80 23.32
CA PHE A 163 15.77 7.54 24.06
C PHE A 163 15.73 8.14 25.47
N LEU A 164 15.21 9.36 25.61
CA LEU A 164 14.99 9.99 26.91
C LEU A 164 14.00 9.19 27.77
N ASP A 165 12.88 8.76 27.19
CA ASP A 165 11.88 7.93 27.88
C ASP A 165 12.45 6.56 28.29
N MET A 166 13.31 5.94 27.47
CA MET A 166 14.05 4.74 27.85
C MET A 166 14.88 4.96 29.12
N ILE A 167 15.68 6.03 29.15
CA ILE A 167 16.55 6.35 30.29
C ILE A 167 15.70 6.57 31.55
N MET A 168 14.64 7.37 31.43
CA MET A 168 13.72 7.64 32.55
C MET A 168 13.04 6.36 33.05
N TYR A 169 12.59 5.48 32.16
CA TYR A 169 11.98 4.21 32.54
C TYR A 169 12.95 3.32 33.32
N VAL A 170 14.21 3.21 32.89
CA VAL A 170 15.24 2.44 33.61
C VAL A 170 15.49 3.04 34.99
N ILE A 171 15.66 4.35 35.09
CA ILE A 171 15.89 5.04 36.37
C ILE A 171 14.73 4.79 37.34
N PHE A 172 13.49 4.94 36.89
CA PHE A 172 12.31 4.74 37.75
C PHE A 172 12.13 3.29 38.18
N LYS A 173 12.44 2.33 37.30
CA LYS A 173 12.32 0.90 37.61
C LYS A 173 13.40 0.45 38.62
N GLU A 174 14.64 0.89 38.44
CA GLU A 174 15.75 0.54 39.35
C GLU A 174 15.66 1.26 40.70
N SER A 175 15.15 2.50 40.73
CA SER A 175 14.94 3.25 41.97
C SER A 175 13.77 2.75 42.83
N LYS A 176 13.01 1.74 42.36
CA LYS A 176 11.85 1.13 43.06
C LYS A 176 10.86 2.16 43.61
N LEU A 177 10.66 3.27 42.90
CA LEU A 177 9.69 4.27 43.30
C LEU A 177 8.26 3.69 43.22
N PRO A 178 7.36 3.99 44.17
CA PRO A 178 5.98 3.52 44.18
C PRO A 178 5.08 4.26 43.16
N VAL A 179 5.64 4.67 42.02
CA VAL A 179 4.95 5.39 40.95
C VAL A 179 4.71 4.43 39.80
N HIS A 180 3.52 4.48 39.20
CA HIS A 180 3.22 3.71 38.00
C HIS A 180 4.13 4.17 36.86
N THR A 181 5.13 3.37 36.50
CA THR A 181 6.05 3.69 35.40
C THR A 181 5.34 3.48 34.07
N MET A 182 5.12 4.54 33.32
CA MET A 182 4.44 4.52 32.02
C MET A 182 5.43 4.89 30.91
N ARG A 183 5.42 4.12 29.81
CA ARG A 183 6.22 4.39 28.61
C ARG A 183 5.38 5.10 27.56
N TRP A 184 5.26 6.41 27.67
CA TRP A 184 4.38 7.22 26.81
C TRP A 184 4.88 7.32 25.36
N THR A 185 6.18 7.09 25.10
CA THR A 185 6.74 7.18 23.74
C THR A 185 6.33 6.03 22.82
N ARG A 186 5.75 4.95 23.35
CA ARG A 186 5.17 3.84 22.57
C ARG A 186 4.18 4.32 21.52
N VAL A 187 3.37 5.33 21.86
CA VAL A 187 2.36 5.93 20.96
C VAL A 187 2.99 6.54 19.70
N LEU A 188 4.26 6.97 19.78
CA LEU A 188 4.96 7.63 18.68
C LEU A 188 5.57 6.64 17.68
N ARG A 189 5.71 5.35 18.02
CA ARG A 189 6.36 4.33 17.16
C ARG A 189 5.73 4.22 15.76
N PRO A 190 4.40 4.21 15.60
CA PRO A 190 3.78 4.19 14.27
C PRO A 190 4.08 5.43 13.42
N LEU A 191 4.43 6.56 14.03
CA LEU A 191 4.81 7.77 13.29
C LEU A 191 6.16 7.58 12.59
N ILE A 192 7.00 6.65 13.06
CA ILE A 192 8.22 6.23 12.36
C ILE A 192 7.81 5.59 11.02
N LEU A 193 6.83 4.68 11.01
CA LEU A 193 6.33 4.05 9.78
C LEU A 193 5.90 5.09 8.72
N ILE A 194 5.23 6.16 9.16
CA ILE A 194 4.82 7.26 8.28
C ILE A 194 6.04 8.04 7.79
N ASN A 195 6.95 8.45 8.68
CA ASN A 195 7.97 9.43 8.33
C ASN A 195 9.22 8.86 7.66
N ILE A 196 9.41 7.53 7.65
CA ILE A 196 10.48 6.86 6.91
C ILE A 196 10.52 7.30 5.44
N SER A 197 11.71 7.65 4.97
CA SER A 197 12.01 8.06 3.58
C SER A 197 11.32 7.20 2.50
N GLU A 198 11.27 5.90 2.70
CA GLU A 198 10.72 4.87 1.82
C GLU A 198 9.19 4.79 1.86
N GLY A 199 8.54 5.17 2.96
CA GLY A 199 7.10 5.10 3.20
C GLY A 199 6.30 6.19 2.47
N ARG A 200 6.65 6.49 1.21
CA ARG A 200 6.10 7.65 0.49
C ARG A 200 4.59 7.57 0.31
N HIS A 201 4.07 6.41 -0.10
CA HIS A 201 2.64 6.27 -0.37
C HIS A 201 1.80 6.56 0.89
N ILE A 202 2.26 6.10 2.05
CA ILE A 202 1.62 6.39 3.35
C ILE A 202 1.68 7.90 3.64
N ARG A 203 2.84 8.55 3.46
CA ARG A 203 2.95 10.02 3.67
C ARG A 203 2.05 10.83 2.75
N ARG A 204 1.97 10.45 1.48
CA ARG A 204 1.10 11.10 0.49
C ARG A 204 -0.36 11.02 0.94
N ALA A 205 -0.81 9.81 1.29
CA ALA A 205 -2.15 9.59 1.81
C ALA A 205 -2.42 10.37 3.12
N VAL A 206 -1.49 10.39 4.09
CA VAL A 206 -1.63 11.21 5.31
C VAL A 206 -1.69 12.70 5.00
N ARG A 207 -0.88 13.19 4.05
CA ARG A 207 -0.89 14.60 3.63
C ARG A 207 -2.23 14.95 2.99
N ASN A 208 -2.79 14.08 2.15
CA ASN A 208 -4.09 14.27 1.52
C ASN A 208 -5.21 14.31 2.56
N ILE A 209 -5.22 13.36 3.51
CA ILE A 209 -6.19 13.36 4.62
C ILE A 209 -6.08 14.65 5.45
N ARG A 210 -4.87 15.12 5.73
CA ARG A 210 -4.67 16.37 6.47
C ARG A 210 -5.16 17.60 5.68
N LYS A 211 -4.98 17.61 4.36
CA LYS A 211 -5.46 18.68 3.48
C LYS A 211 -6.99 18.68 3.35
N THR A 212 -7.64 17.52 3.35
CA THR A 212 -9.11 17.41 3.32
C THR A 212 -9.78 17.73 4.66
N LEU A 213 -9.07 17.53 5.79
CA LEU A 213 -9.63 17.65 7.14
C LEU A 213 -10.31 19.00 7.46
N PRO A 214 -9.76 20.18 7.08
CA PRO A 214 -10.39 21.48 7.40
C PRO A 214 -11.77 21.65 6.76
N GLU A 215 -11.95 21.20 5.52
CA GLU A 215 -13.23 21.30 4.82
C GLU A 215 -14.26 20.33 5.41
N ILE A 216 -13.80 19.13 5.78
CA ILE A 216 -14.59 18.12 6.47
C ILE A 216 -15.02 18.63 7.86
N ALA A 217 -14.14 19.32 8.58
CA ALA A 217 -14.41 19.87 9.90
C ALA A 217 -15.57 20.89 9.87
N ASN A 218 -15.67 21.71 8.82
CA ASN A 218 -16.78 22.66 8.67
C ASN A 218 -18.15 21.96 8.64
N VAL A 219 -18.27 20.85 7.91
CA VAL A 219 -19.51 20.06 7.83
C VAL A 219 -19.80 19.36 9.17
N LEU A 220 -18.77 18.85 9.85
CA LEU A 220 -18.91 18.21 11.16
C LEU A 220 -19.34 19.19 12.25
N VAL A 221 -18.84 20.43 12.21
CA VAL A 221 -19.28 21.50 13.11
C VAL A 221 -20.75 21.81 12.87
N LEU A 222 -21.18 21.91 11.61
CA LEU A 222 -22.59 22.15 11.26
C LEU A 222 -23.49 21.00 11.75
N LEU A 223 -23.09 19.74 11.56
CA LEU A 223 -23.81 18.57 12.09
C LEU A 223 -23.88 18.62 13.63
N SER A 224 -22.78 18.94 14.30
CA SER A 224 -22.73 19.03 15.77
C SER A 224 -23.67 20.12 16.30
N LEU A 225 -23.73 21.28 15.63
CA LEU A 225 -24.67 22.36 15.97
C LEU A 225 -26.13 21.95 15.78
N LEU A 226 -26.42 21.19 14.72
CA LEU A 226 -27.76 20.68 14.48
C LEU A 226 -28.18 19.65 15.54
N ILE A 227 -27.29 18.72 15.89
CA ILE A 227 -27.53 17.77 16.99
C ILE A 227 -27.74 18.54 18.30
N ALA A 228 -26.97 19.60 18.57
CA ALA A 228 -27.16 20.45 19.75
C ALA A 228 -28.54 21.14 19.77
N LEU A 229 -29.04 21.61 18.62
CA LEU A 229 -30.39 22.17 18.52
C LEU A 229 -31.47 21.14 18.85
N PHE A 230 -31.39 19.95 18.25
CA PHE A 230 -32.33 18.86 18.53
C PHE A 230 -32.22 18.34 19.97
N THR A 231 -31.02 18.39 20.56
CA THR A 231 -30.79 18.09 21.98
C THR A 231 -31.56 19.06 22.86
N LEU A 232 -31.47 20.37 22.58
CA LEU A 232 -32.21 21.38 23.32
C LEU A 232 -33.73 21.19 23.19
N LEU A 233 -34.20 20.89 21.97
CA LEU A 233 -35.61 20.60 21.70
C LEU A 233 -36.09 19.36 22.46
N GLY A 234 -35.38 18.23 22.34
CA GLY A 234 -35.71 16.97 23.01
C GLY A 234 -35.67 17.09 24.53
N PHE A 235 -34.68 17.80 25.08
CA PHE A 235 -34.58 18.10 26.50
C PHE A 235 -35.79 18.87 27.02
N LYS A 236 -36.28 19.88 26.26
CA LYS A 236 -37.47 20.65 26.65
C LYS A 236 -38.77 19.87 26.49
N LEU A 237 -38.90 19.04 25.44
CA LEU A 237 -40.09 18.23 25.17
C LEU A 237 -40.30 17.11 26.19
N PHE A 238 -39.23 16.39 26.54
CA PHE A 238 -39.31 15.14 27.28
C PHE A 238 -38.75 15.23 28.71
N GLY A 239 -37.85 16.17 29.02
CA GLY A 239 -37.11 16.17 30.28
C GLY A 239 -37.94 16.40 31.55
N LYS A 240 -39.11 17.05 31.44
CA LYS A 240 -40.05 17.25 32.59
C LYS A 240 -41.08 16.14 32.76
N ARG A 241 -41.16 15.18 31.82
CA ARG A 241 -42.24 14.17 31.77
C ARG A 241 -41.96 12.93 32.63
N ASN A 242 -40.87 12.90 33.39
CA ASN A 242 -40.46 11.78 34.26
C ASN A 242 -40.49 10.40 33.57
N LEU A 243 -40.23 10.38 32.26
CA LEU A 243 -40.14 9.15 31.47
C LEU A 243 -38.93 8.34 31.94
N LYS A 244 -39.04 7.02 31.86
CA LYS A 244 -37.97 6.09 32.22
C LYS A 244 -37.54 5.31 30.99
N ASP A 245 -36.23 5.13 30.88
CA ASP A 245 -35.60 4.26 29.89
C ASP A 245 -35.93 2.79 30.17
N LEU A 246 -35.58 1.87 29.26
CA LEU A 246 -35.82 0.42 29.39
C LEU A 246 -35.31 -0.16 30.72
N HIS A 247 -34.28 0.46 31.30
CA HIS A 247 -33.62 0.07 32.56
C HIS A 247 -34.06 0.89 33.77
N GLY A 248 -35.18 1.61 33.69
CA GLY A 248 -35.74 2.40 34.79
C GLY A 248 -35.01 3.71 35.09
N LYS A 249 -34.02 4.11 34.26
CA LYS A 249 -33.26 5.36 34.40
C LYS A 249 -34.02 6.57 33.88
N PRO A 250 -33.81 7.77 34.43
CA PRO A 250 -34.48 8.97 33.95
C PRO A 250 -34.15 9.25 32.47
N TYR A 251 -35.19 9.52 31.68
CA TYR A 251 -35.10 9.80 30.26
C TYR A 251 -34.98 11.32 30.00
N PHE A 252 -33.95 11.71 29.25
CA PHE A 252 -33.70 13.08 28.78
C PHE A 252 -33.66 14.19 29.85
N THR A 253 -32.98 13.92 30.97
CA THR A 253 -32.85 14.88 32.10
C THR A 253 -31.56 15.69 32.14
N ASP A 254 -30.49 15.26 31.46
CA ASP A 254 -29.22 15.99 31.39
C ASP A 254 -28.89 16.30 29.93
N TYR A 255 -28.55 17.56 29.63
CA TYR A 255 -28.32 18.04 28.26
C TYR A 255 -27.20 17.26 27.57
N PHE A 256 -26.06 17.04 28.25
CA PHE A 256 -24.93 16.32 27.67
C PHE A 256 -25.20 14.82 27.46
N ASP A 257 -26.04 14.22 28.31
CA ASP A 257 -26.48 12.83 28.14
C ASP A 257 -27.48 12.71 26.97
N VAL A 258 -28.39 13.68 26.79
CA VAL A 258 -29.26 13.75 25.61
C VAL A 258 -28.45 13.94 24.34
N TYR A 259 -27.45 14.84 24.35
CA TYR A 259 -26.58 15.07 23.20
C TYR A 259 -25.88 13.79 22.78
N PHE A 260 -25.31 13.06 23.74
CA PHE A 260 -24.68 11.77 23.46
C PHE A 260 -25.68 10.73 22.92
N LYS A 261 -26.88 10.62 23.51
CA LYS A 261 -27.92 9.70 23.01
C LYS A 261 -28.38 10.03 21.59
N LEU A 262 -28.53 11.32 21.25
CA LEU A 262 -28.89 11.75 19.89
C LEU A 262 -27.74 11.62 18.90
N TYR A 263 -26.49 11.83 19.33
CA TYR A 263 -25.32 11.54 18.51
C TYR A 263 -25.24 10.05 18.14
N VAL A 264 -25.46 9.15 19.11
CA VAL A 264 -25.56 7.70 18.86
C VAL A 264 -26.74 7.36 17.93
N LEU A 265 -27.83 8.14 17.99
CA LEU A 265 -28.97 7.99 17.09
C LEU A 265 -28.64 8.43 15.66
N THR A 266 -27.76 9.43 15.47
CA THR A 266 -27.25 9.80 14.13
C THR A 266 -26.53 8.63 13.47
N THR A 267 -25.89 7.76 14.26
CA THR A 267 -25.27 6.51 13.77
C THR A 267 -26.22 5.32 13.77
N THR A 268 -27.51 5.53 14.08
CA THR A 268 -28.57 4.52 14.16
C THR A 268 -28.30 3.34 15.11
N ALA A 269 -27.35 3.47 16.04
CA ALA A 269 -26.89 2.33 16.84
C ALA A 269 -27.79 2.01 18.05
N ASN A 270 -28.61 2.97 18.48
CA ASN A 270 -29.54 2.85 19.62
C ASN A 270 -31.01 3.00 19.19
N ASN A 271 -31.30 2.83 17.89
CA ASN A 271 -32.66 2.75 17.39
C ASN A 271 -33.08 1.27 17.35
N PRO A 272 -34.23 0.87 17.93
CA PRO A 272 -35.33 1.72 18.39
C PRO A 272 -35.27 2.20 19.86
N ASP A 273 -34.37 1.67 20.68
CA ASP A 273 -34.38 1.79 22.15
C ASP A 273 -34.52 3.23 22.69
N VAL A 274 -33.83 4.20 22.08
CA VAL A 274 -33.90 5.60 22.51
C VAL A 274 -35.26 6.25 22.24
N THR A 275 -36.04 5.70 21.32
CA THR A 275 -37.33 6.27 20.87
C THR A 275 -38.52 5.71 21.65
N MET A 276 -38.40 4.47 22.16
CA MET A 276 -39.49 3.72 22.78
C MET A 276 -40.13 4.43 23.99
N PRO A 277 -39.39 4.93 25.00
CA PRO A 277 -40.00 5.60 26.16
C PRO A 277 -40.87 6.81 25.82
N ALA A 278 -40.50 7.55 24.78
CA ALA A 278 -41.26 8.71 24.31
C ALA A 278 -42.46 8.30 23.46
N TYR A 279 -42.32 7.24 22.67
CA TYR A 279 -43.36 6.67 21.81
C TYR A 279 -44.47 6.00 22.63
N ASP A 280 -44.13 5.21 23.64
CA ASP A 280 -45.08 4.54 24.51
C ASP A 280 -45.96 5.53 25.28
N ASN A 281 -45.41 6.70 25.61
CA ASN A 281 -46.16 7.78 26.26
C ASN A 281 -47.07 8.54 25.28
N ASN A 282 -46.65 8.73 24.02
CA ASN A 282 -47.46 9.34 22.98
C ASN A 282 -46.94 8.97 21.58
N ALA A 283 -47.81 8.41 20.74
CA ALA A 283 -47.47 8.01 19.38
C ALA A 283 -46.88 9.17 18.55
N TRP A 284 -47.36 10.40 18.75
CA TRP A 284 -46.86 11.60 18.05
C TRP A 284 -45.41 11.96 18.40
N SER A 285 -44.86 11.46 19.52
CA SER A 285 -43.45 11.68 19.86
C SER A 285 -42.50 11.03 18.84
N SER A 286 -42.95 10.02 18.11
CA SER A 286 -42.17 9.40 17.01
C SER A 286 -41.78 10.41 15.93
N LEU A 287 -42.64 11.42 15.67
CA LEU A 287 -42.39 12.45 14.67
C LEU A 287 -41.07 13.20 14.91
N PHE A 288 -40.74 13.47 16.18
CA PHE A 288 -39.47 14.11 16.54
C PHE A 288 -38.26 13.27 16.10
N PHE A 289 -38.28 11.97 16.36
CA PHE A 289 -37.18 11.06 16.01
C PHE A 289 -37.11 10.79 14.52
N VAL A 290 -38.25 10.64 13.84
CA VAL A 290 -38.30 10.48 12.38
C VAL A 290 -37.71 11.71 11.69
N ILE A 291 -38.11 12.92 12.10
CA ILE A 291 -37.53 14.16 11.57
C ILE A 291 -36.02 14.22 11.87
N PHE A 292 -35.61 13.87 13.08
CA PHE A 292 -34.20 13.85 13.45
C PHE A 292 -33.37 12.90 12.56
N ILE A 293 -33.85 11.67 12.32
CA ILE A 293 -33.17 10.68 11.48
C ILE A 293 -33.12 11.16 10.02
N VAL A 294 -34.23 11.67 9.48
CA VAL A 294 -34.26 12.18 8.09
C VAL A 294 -33.26 13.32 7.91
N VAL A 295 -33.25 14.30 8.81
CA VAL A 295 -32.36 15.45 8.70
C VAL A 295 -30.92 15.05 9.03
N CYS A 296 -30.64 14.58 10.24
CA CYS A 296 -29.27 14.39 10.72
C CYS A 296 -28.58 13.16 10.12
N MET A 297 -29.30 12.05 9.93
CA MET A 297 -28.72 10.83 9.36
C MET A 297 -28.79 10.85 7.83
N TYR A 298 -29.98 10.82 7.21
CA TYR A 298 -30.05 10.67 5.74
C TYR A 298 -29.53 11.88 4.97
N ILE A 299 -29.92 13.11 5.35
CA ILE A 299 -29.47 14.30 4.62
C ILE A 299 -28.02 14.64 4.98
N PHE A 300 -27.72 14.87 6.27
CA PHE A 300 -26.41 15.37 6.67
C PHE A 300 -25.26 14.37 6.53
N VAL A 301 -25.44 13.09 6.89
CA VAL A 301 -24.36 12.08 6.69
C VAL A 301 -24.09 11.85 5.20
N SER A 302 -25.12 11.92 4.34
CA SER A 302 -24.93 11.81 2.89
C SER A 302 -24.22 13.03 2.29
N ILE A 303 -24.59 14.25 2.71
CA ILE A 303 -23.89 15.48 2.32
C ILE A 303 -22.42 15.41 2.76
N PHE A 304 -22.20 14.98 4.00
CA PHE A 304 -20.86 14.78 4.54
C PHE A 304 -20.03 13.83 3.66
N LEU A 305 -20.57 12.65 3.33
CA LEU A 305 -19.88 11.68 2.48
C LEU A 305 -19.55 12.27 1.10
N ALA A 306 -20.46 13.04 0.51
CA ALA A 306 -20.26 13.69 -0.79
C ALA A 306 -19.15 14.76 -0.73
N VAL A 307 -19.12 15.58 0.32
CA VAL A 307 -18.07 16.60 0.53
C VAL A 307 -16.70 15.93 0.70
N VAL A 308 -16.63 14.89 1.53
CA VAL A 308 -15.39 14.09 1.72
C VAL A 308 -14.90 13.53 0.40
N TYR A 309 -15.78 12.87 -0.37
CA TYR A 309 -15.42 12.27 -1.67
C TYR A 309 -14.93 13.32 -2.66
N LYS A 310 -15.65 14.44 -2.81
CA LYS A 310 -15.30 15.52 -3.75
C LYS A 310 -13.92 16.11 -3.43
N ASN A 311 -13.70 16.46 -2.17
CA ASN A 311 -12.47 17.14 -1.75
C ASN A 311 -11.28 16.18 -1.78
N TYR A 312 -11.49 14.93 -1.36
CA TYR A 312 -10.49 13.87 -1.49
C TYR A 312 -10.08 13.67 -2.96
N ARG A 313 -11.06 13.55 -3.87
CA ARG A 313 -10.80 13.38 -5.31
C ARG A 313 -10.02 14.55 -5.89
N MET A 314 -10.35 15.78 -5.48
CA MET A 314 -9.65 17.00 -5.92
C MET A 314 -8.19 17.00 -5.48
N HIS A 315 -7.90 16.78 -4.19
CA HIS A 315 -6.53 16.75 -3.69
C HIS A 315 -5.72 15.58 -4.26
N MET A 316 -6.34 14.41 -4.43
CA MET A 316 -5.70 13.27 -5.07
C MET A 316 -5.32 13.60 -6.52
N LYS A 317 -6.22 14.24 -7.29
CA LYS A 317 -5.95 14.70 -8.66
C LYS A 317 -4.76 15.66 -8.72
N ASN A 318 -4.73 16.67 -7.87
CA ASN A 318 -3.65 17.66 -7.84
C ASN A 318 -2.31 17.02 -7.45
N GLU A 319 -2.31 16.08 -6.50
CA GLU A 319 -1.09 15.37 -6.12
C GLU A 319 -0.54 14.49 -7.27
N ILE A 320 -1.42 13.79 -7.98
CA ILE A 320 -1.01 12.97 -9.13
C ILE A 320 -0.45 13.87 -10.23
N ARG A 321 -1.11 14.99 -10.53
CA ARG A 321 -0.60 15.99 -11.49
C ARG A 321 0.79 16.51 -11.09
N ALA A 322 1.00 16.85 -9.82
CA ALA A 322 2.32 17.23 -9.30
C ALA A 322 3.35 16.09 -9.44
N SER A 323 2.94 14.83 -9.29
CA SER A 323 3.79 13.66 -9.52
C SER A 323 4.20 13.52 -10.99
N VAL A 324 3.27 13.73 -11.92
CA VAL A 324 3.53 13.72 -13.37
C VAL A 324 4.52 14.81 -13.77
N TYR A 325 4.30 16.05 -13.31
CA TYR A 325 5.22 17.14 -13.61
C TYR A 325 6.63 16.89 -13.07
N ARG A 326 6.75 16.32 -11.86
CA ARG A 326 8.06 15.91 -11.31
C ARG A 326 8.76 14.89 -12.20
N LYS A 327 8.05 13.84 -12.63
CA LYS A 327 8.59 12.83 -13.55
C LYS A 327 9.05 13.48 -14.86
N ARG A 328 8.22 14.32 -15.50
CA ARG A 328 8.57 15.02 -16.75
C ARG A 328 9.79 15.93 -16.58
N ARG A 329 9.89 16.68 -15.47
CA ARG A 329 11.06 17.52 -15.14
C ARG A 329 12.34 16.70 -14.99
N GLN A 330 12.28 15.57 -14.30
CA GLN A 330 13.46 14.69 -14.14
C GLN A 330 13.93 14.10 -15.46
N LEU A 331 13.00 13.66 -16.31
CA LEU A 331 13.33 13.14 -17.64
C LEU A 331 13.87 14.24 -18.56
N LYS A 332 13.32 15.46 -18.48
CA LYS A 332 13.91 16.62 -19.17
C LYS A 332 15.35 16.86 -18.73
N ASN A 333 15.61 16.88 -17.42
CA ASN A 333 16.96 17.09 -16.91
C ASN A 333 17.91 15.97 -17.34
N ALA A 334 17.45 14.72 -17.38
CA ALA A 334 18.22 13.60 -17.92
C ALA A 334 18.51 13.76 -19.43
N PHE A 335 17.53 14.21 -20.20
CA PHE A 335 17.69 14.51 -21.62
C PHE A 335 18.72 15.62 -21.83
N ASP A 336 18.66 16.69 -21.04
CA ASP A 336 19.58 17.82 -21.13
C ASP A 336 21.04 17.44 -20.84
N VAL A 337 21.27 16.41 -20.00
CA VAL A 337 22.61 15.84 -19.75
C VAL A 337 23.09 14.96 -20.93
N LEU A 338 22.17 14.25 -21.59
CA LEU A 338 22.48 13.23 -22.60
C LEU A 338 22.47 13.75 -24.05
N LYS A 339 21.84 14.90 -24.32
CA LYS A 339 21.62 15.41 -25.68
C LYS A 339 22.92 15.69 -26.43
N VAL A 340 22.87 15.43 -27.73
CA VAL A 340 23.88 15.77 -28.75
C VAL A 340 23.20 16.66 -29.77
N ARG A 341 23.96 17.60 -30.36
CA ARG A 341 23.46 18.38 -31.48
C ARG A 341 23.74 17.62 -32.77
N SER A 342 22.70 17.23 -33.51
CA SER A 342 22.83 16.57 -34.80
C SER A 342 21.80 17.16 -35.76
N ASN A 343 22.25 17.68 -36.91
CA ASN A 343 21.41 18.35 -37.92
C ASN A 343 20.46 19.40 -37.32
N GLU A 344 21.00 20.34 -36.53
CA GLU A 344 20.26 21.43 -35.84
C GLU A 344 19.25 21.02 -34.76
N MET A 345 19.00 19.71 -34.57
CA MET A 345 18.10 19.18 -33.56
C MET A 345 18.87 18.55 -32.39
N TRP A 346 18.32 18.69 -31.18
CA TRP A 346 18.84 18.01 -30.00
C TRP A 346 18.31 16.59 -29.95
N VAL A 347 19.21 15.60 -30.03
CA VAL A 347 18.86 14.18 -30.12
C VAL A 347 19.76 13.30 -29.25
N ILE A 348 19.32 12.08 -28.96
CA ILE A 348 20.13 11.05 -28.31
C ILE A 348 20.54 9.98 -29.32
N THR A 349 21.84 9.69 -29.39
CA THR A 349 22.41 8.66 -30.25
C THR A 349 22.30 7.26 -29.64
N ARG A 350 22.27 6.23 -30.50
CA ARG A 350 22.16 4.82 -30.08
C ARG A 350 23.29 4.35 -29.16
N LYS A 351 24.51 4.88 -29.33
CA LYS A 351 25.68 4.60 -28.46
C LYS A 351 25.47 5.09 -27.03
N ARG A 352 24.95 6.32 -26.87
CA ARG A 352 24.64 6.90 -25.53
C ARG A 352 23.48 6.16 -24.87
N TRP A 353 22.47 5.78 -25.65
CA TRP A 353 21.35 4.97 -25.15
C TRP A 353 21.79 3.61 -24.58
N LEU A 354 22.63 2.86 -25.30
CA LEU A 354 23.14 1.57 -24.81
C LEU A 354 23.94 1.74 -23.51
N THR A 355 24.72 2.81 -23.42
CA THR A 355 25.54 3.12 -22.23
C THR A 355 24.66 3.50 -21.04
N LEU A 356 23.62 4.31 -21.25
CA LEU A 356 22.61 4.63 -20.24
C LEU A 356 21.86 3.37 -19.76
N MET A 357 21.45 2.51 -20.69
CA MET A 357 20.67 1.31 -20.36
C MET A 357 21.48 0.27 -19.58
N LYS A 358 22.79 0.19 -19.81
CA LYS A 358 23.69 -0.61 -18.96
C LYS A 358 23.71 -0.12 -17.51
N GLU A 359 23.63 1.19 -17.28
CA GLU A 359 23.60 1.76 -15.92
C GLU A 359 22.22 1.66 -15.26
N VAL A 360 21.13 1.89 -16.00
CA VAL A 360 19.76 1.87 -15.47
C VAL A 360 19.24 0.43 -15.25
N CYS A 361 19.54 -0.48 -16.17
CA CYS A 361 19.02 -1.86 -16.21
C CYS A 361 20.11 -2.88 -16.59
N PRO A 362 21.10 -3.15 -15.72
CA PRO A 362 22.22 -4.06 -16.04
C PRO A 362 21.79 -5.52 -16.25
N GLN A 363 20.61 -5.91 -15.75
CA GLN A 363 20.10 -7.29 -15.84
C GLN A 363 19.35 -7.59 -17.15
N TRP A 364 19.05 -6.57 -17.97
CA TRP A 364 18.22 -6.76 -19.16
C TRP A 364 19.02 -7.32 -20.33
N SER A 365 18.38 -8.17 -21.13
CA SER A 365 18.99 -8.69 -22.36
C SER A 365 19.20 -7.55 -23.38
N PRO A 366 20.27 -7.60 -24.19
CA PRO A 366 20.48 -6.62 -25.25
C PRO A 366 19.33 -6.60 -26.25
N ALA A 367 18.68 -7.74 -26.50
CA ALA A 367 17.50 -7.87 -27.34
C ALA A 367 16.31 -7.05 -26.81
N ARG A 368 16.07 -7.06 -25.49
CA ARG A 368 15.01 -6.25 -24.87
C ARG A 368 15.30 -4.75 -24.93
N VAL A 369 16.56 -4.35 -24.73
CA VAL A 369 16.98 -2.94 -24.84
C VAL A 369 16.84 -2.44 -26.28
N ALA A 370 17.15 -3.29 -27.26
CA ALA A 370 16.99 -2.98 -28.67
C ALA A 370 15.49 -2.93 -29.08
N LEU A 371 14.63 -3.77 -28.51
CA LEU A 371 13.18 -3.68 -28.70
C LEU A 371 12.62 -2.37 -28.17
N LEU A 372 13.09 -1.92 -27.00
CA LEU A 372 12.69 -0.63 -26.43
C LEU A 372 13.11 0.55 -27.33
N TRP A 373 14.32 0.50 -27.89
CA TRP A 373 14.78 1.48 -28.88
C TRP A 373 13.83 1.56 -30.09
N GLN A 374 13.42 0.42 -30.64
CA GLN A 374 12.52 0.38 -31.80
C GLN A 374 11.11 0.88 -31.52
N VAL A 375 10.67 0.86 -30.27
CA VAL A 375 9.38 1.44 -29.86
C VAL A 375 9.49 2.97 -29.74
N LEU A 376 10.66 3.48 -29.37
CA LEU A 376 10.93 4.92 -29.24
C LEU A 376 11.27 5.59 -30.58
N ASP A 377 11.84 4.85 -31.52
CA ASP A 377 12.25 5.32 -32.85
C ASP A 377 11.18 4.91 -33.90
N GLU A 378 9.99 5.52 -33.84
CA GLU A 378 8.88 5.20 -34.74
C GLU A 378 9.22 5.46 -36.22
N ASN A 379 10.03 6.49 -36.49
CA ASN A 379 10.41 6.91 -37.83
C ASN A 379 11.64 6.16 -38.39
N ASN A 380 12.28 5.28 -37.62
CA ASN A 380 13.57 4.63 -37.94
C ASN A 380 14.68 5.63 -38.34
N GLU A 381 14.69 6.81 -37.73
CA GLU A 381 15.69 7.87 -37.99
C GLU A 381 17.03 7.57 -37.30
N GLY A 382 17.07 6.56 -36.41
CA GLY A 382 18.28 6.20 -35.66
C GLY A 382 18.63 7.21 -34.56
N LYS A 383 17.68 8.09 -34.20
CA LYS A 383 17.83 9.19 -33.23
C LYS A 383 16.57 9.30 -32.39
N ILE A 384 16.70 9.57 -31.09
CA ILE A 384 15.56 9.78 -30.18
C ILE A 384 15.40 11.27 -29.89
N GLY A 385 14.21 11.81 -30.15
CA GLY A 385 13.84 13.18 -29.85
C GLY A 385 13.46 13.40 -28.38
N LYS A 386 13.27 14.66 -27.99
CA LYS A 386 12.87 15.01 -26.62
C LYS A 386 11.53 14.39 -26.23
N LYS A 387 10.53 14.41 -27.13
CA LYS A 387 9.17 13.90 -26.87
C LYS A 387 9.20 12.40 -26.56
N ASP A 388 9.85 11.64 -27.43
CA ASP A 388 9.96 10.18 -27.29
C ASP A 388 10.74 9.81 -26.02
N PHE A 389 11.79 10.59 -25.69
CA PHE A 389 12.55 10.37 -24.46
C PHE A 389 11.72 10.54 -23.17
N LEU A 390 10.72 11.42 -23.15
CA LEU A 390 9.84 11.59 -21.98
C LEU A 390 8.97 10.35 -21.71
N MET A 391 8.75 9.48 -22.70
CA MET A 391 8.00 8.23 -22.54
C MET A 391 8.87 7.07 -21.99
N VAL A 392 10.19 7.25 -21.91
CA VAL A 392 11.14 6.19 -21.50
C VAL A 392 10.79 5.62 -20.13
N ALA A 393 10.42 6.46 -19.16
CA ALA A 393 10.07 5.98 -17.81
C ALA A 393 8.86 5.03 -17.82
N ASP A 394 7.86 5.30 -18.67
CA ASP A 394 6.66 4.48 -18.78
C ASP A 394 6.95 3.16 -19.48
N LEU A 395 7.70 3.22 -20.57
CA LEU A 395 8.12 2.02 -21.29
C LEU A 395 9.01 1.11 -20.43
N LEU A 396 9.86 1.69 -19.57
CA LEU A 396 10.68 0.92 -18.63
C LEU A 396 9.85 0.18 -17.56
N ASN A 397 8.64 0.67 -17.26
CA ASN A 397 7.71 0.03 -16.33
C ASN A 397 6.89 -1.09 -16.98
N VAL A 398 6.80 -1.14 -18.31
CA VAL A 398 6.13 -2.23 -19.04
C VAL A 398 6.91 -3.54 -18.87
N LYS A 399 6.21 -4.56 -18.34
CA LYS A 399 6.75 -5.91 -18.18
C LYS A 399 6.63 -6.70 -19.48
N VAL A 400 7.75 -6.83 -20.18
CA VAL A 400 7.90 -7.75 -21.31
C VAL A 400 8.47 -9.06 -20.80
N ILE A 401 7.77 -10.19 -21.03
CA ILE A 401 8.24 -11.51 -20.63
C ILE A 401 9.19 -12.03 -21.70
N GLU A 402 10.45 -12.21 -21.31
CA GLU A 402 11.43 -12.95 -22.10
C GLU A 402 11.19 -14.45 -21.91
N VAL A 403 10.73 -15.11 -22.95
CA VAL A 403 10.55 -16.56 -22.99
C VAL A 403 11.78 -17.17 -23.63
N ARG A 404 12.60 -17.82 -22.81
CA ARG A 404 13.59 -18.80 -23.28
C ARG A 404 12.95 -20.18 -23.29
N ASP A 405 13.27 -20.99 -24.28
CA ASP A 405 12.94 -22.42 -24.27
C ASP A 405 13.70 -23.08 -23.12
N GLN A 406 13.07 -23.23 -21.96
CA GLN A 406 13.66 -23.91 -20.81
C GLN A 406 13.34 -25.41 -20.87
N VAL A 407 14.37 -26.24 -20.86
CA VAL A 407 14.27 -27.68 -20.59
C VAL A 407 13.88 -27.92 -19.13
N ASN A 408 13.02 -28.90 -18.88
CA ASN A 408 12.51 -29.17 -17.54
C ASN A 408 13.61 -29.76 -16.63
N LEU A 409 13.58 -29.49 -15.32
CA LEU A 409 14.57 -30.05 -14.38
C LEU A 409 14.58 -31.58 -14.43
N PHE A 410 13.42 -32.22 -14.57
CA PHE A 410 13.31 -33.68 -14.71
C PHE A 410 13.90 -34.19 -16.03
N GLU A 411 13.86 -33.40 -17.10
CA GLU A 411 14.51 -33.70 -18.37
C GLU A 411 16.04 -33.60 -18.26
N ARG A 412 16.54 -32.69 -17.41
CA ARG A 412 17.97 -32.52 -17.14
C ARG A 412 18.53 -33.60 -16.21
N PHE A 413 17.82 -33.95 -15.14
CA PHE A 413 18.29 -34.91 -14.14
C PHE A 413 18.03 -36.37 -14.54
N ILE A 414 16.91 -36.67 -15.22
CA ILE A 414 16.54 -38.05 -15.59
C ILE A 414 15.97 -38.11 -17.03
N PRO A 415 16.80 -37.86 -18.06
CA PRO A 415 16.33 -37.78 -19.45
C PRO A 415 15.70 -39.09 -19.96
N ARG A 416 16.23 -40.25 -19.53
CA ARG A 416 15.75 -41.58 -19.98
C ARG A 416 14.32 -41.88 -19.51
N VAL A 417 13.98 -41.55 -18.27
CA VAL A 417 12.62 -41.77 -17.72
C VAL A 417 11.67 -40.69 -18.22
N TYR A 418 12.14 -39.44 -18.28
CA TYR A 418 11.30 -38.31 -18.69
C TYR A 418 10.87 -38.39 -20.17
N ASN A 419 11.75 -38.88 -21.05
CA ASN A 419 11.46 -39.07 -22.47
C ASN A 419 10.85 -40.44 -22.82
N SER A 420 10.56 -41.27 -21.81
CA SER A 420 9.86 -42.54 -22.01
C SER A 420 8.42 -42.34 -22.52
N ARG A 421 7.88 -43.36 -23.19
CA ARG A 421 6.48 -43.36 -23.68
C ARG A 421 5.46 -43.23 -22.55
N ILE A 422 5.75 -43.80 -21.38
CA ILE A 422 4.88 -43.74 -20.19
C ILE A 422 4.81 -42.30 -19.65
N SER A 423 5.97 -41.65 -19.49
CA SER A 423 6.04 -40.25 -19.09
C SER A 423 5.34 -39.32 -20.08
N ALA A 424 5.49 -39.57 -21.39
CA ALA A 424 4.77 -38.82 -22.42
C ALA A 424 3.25 -38.98 -22.31
N MET A 425 2.75 -40.18 -22.01
CA MET A 425 1.32 -40.44 -21.81
C MET A 425 0.78 -39.73 -20.57
N ILE A 426 1.50 -39.75 -19.44
CA ILE A 426 1.12 -39.03 -18.22
C ILE A 426 1.07 -37.51 -18.48
N ARG A 427 2.08 -36.96 -19.16
CA ARG A 427 2.09 -35.53 -19.54
C ARG A 427 0.91 -35.15 -20.42
N LEU A 428 0.59 -35.99 -21.40
CA LEU A 428 -0.56 -35.78 -22.28
C LEU A 428 -1.88 -35.83 -21.48
N GLY A 429 -2.02 -36.80 -20.58
CA GLY A 429 -3.19 -36.97 -19.72
C GLY A 429 -3.43 -35.76 -18.80
N VAL A 430 -2.40 -35.29 -18.10
CA VAL A 430 -2.51 -34.13 -17.18
C VAL A 430 -2.77 -32.82 -17.94
N CYS A 431 -2.31 -32.70 -19.18
CA CYS A 431 -2.61 -31.55 -20.03
C CYS A 431 -4.00 -31.61 -20.67
N HIS A 432 -4.68 -32.77 -20.60
CA HIS A 432 -6.00 -32.95 -21.19
C HIS A 432 -7.08 -32.20 -20.40
N LYS A 433 -8.10 -31.67 -21.09
CA LYS A 433 -9.21 -30.92 -20.45
C LYS A 433 -9.99 -31.76 -19.44
N TYR A 434 -10.17 -33.05 -19.72
CA TYR A 434 -10.88 -33.99 -18.82
C TYR A 434 -10.20 -34.18 -17.46
N PHE A 435 -8.86 -34.11 -17.38
CA PHE A 435 -8.16 -34.19 -16.09
C PHE A 435 -8.61 -33.04 -15.16
N VAL A 436 -8.84 -31.86 -15.73
CA VAL A 436 -9.33 -30.69 -14.99
C VAL A 436 -10.75 -30.93 -14.51
N TYR A 437 -11.66 -31.34 -15.40
CA TYR A 437 -13.05 -31.60 -15.05
C TYR A 437 -13.22 -32.72 -14.01
N PHE A 438 -12.37 -33.76 -14.05
CA PHE A 438 -12.36 -34.80 -13.03
C PHE A 438 -12.07 -34.21 -11.65
N PHE A 439 -11.00 -33.43 -11.51
CA PHE A 439 -10.66 -32.82 -10.22
C PHE A 439 -11.64 -31.72 -9.79
N ASP A 440 -12.35 -31.08 -10.72
CA ASP A 440 -13.49 -30.20 -10.39
C ASP A 440 -14.63 -30.97 -9.75
N LEU A 441 -15.00 -32.12 -10.33
CA LEU A 441 -16.02 -33.00 -9.77
C LEU A 441 -15.60 -33.56 -8.40
N VAL A 442 -14.33 -33.91 -8.21
CA VAL A 442 -13.79 -34.34 -6.92
C VAL A 442 -13.91 -33.25 -5.86
N ILE A 443 -13.65 -31.98 -6.20
CA ILE A 443 -13.84 -30.85 -5.26
C ILE A 443 -15.31 -30.69 -4.88
N PHE A 444 -16.21 -30.78 -5.86
CA PHE A 444 -17.65 -30.68 -5.61
C PHE A 444 -18.16 -31.84 -4.74
N ALA A 445 -17.71 -33.06 -5.02
CA ALA A 445 -18.00 -34.22 -4.18
C ALA A 445 -17.48 -33.99 -2.76
N ASN A 446 -16.22 -33.58 -2.60
CA ASN A 446 -15.64 -33.26 -1.30
C ASN A 446 -16.46 -32.21 -0.53
N ALA A 447 -17.00 -31.19 -1.20
CA ALA A 447 -17.88 -30.20 -0.57
C ALA A 447 -19.15 -30.83 0.02
N ILE A 448 -19.76 -31.77 -0.70
CA ILE A 448 -20.94 -32.52 -0.24
C ILE A 448 -20.56 -33.42 0.95
N PHE A 449 -19.44 -34.14 0.88
CA PHE A 449 -18.99 -35.01 1.97
C PHE A 449 -18.64 -34.22 3.25
N ILE A 450 -18.05 -33.03 3.11
CA ILE A 450 -17.84 -32.10 4.23
C ILE A 450 -19.17 -31.67 4.84
N ALA A 451 -20.16 -31.36 4.00
CA ALA A 451 -21.49 -30.97 4.46
C ALA A 451 -22.27 -32.13 5.12
N LEU A 452 -21.94 -33.38 4.79
CA LEU A 452 -22.49 -34.59 5.38
C LEU A 452 -21.68 -35.13 6.57
N GLU A 453 -20.65 -34.40 7.03
CA GLU A 453 -19.79 -34.76 8.18
C GLU A 453 -19.25 -36.21 8.11
N SER A 454 -18.73 -36.62 6.95
CA SER A 454 -18.15 -37.96 6.75
C SER A 454 -16.63 -37.95 6.85
N ASP A 455 -16.09 -38.49 7.96
CA ASP A 455 -14.64 -38.45 8.26
C ASP A 455 -13.80 -39.43 7.41
N ASP A 456 -14.34 -40.60 7.03
CA ASP A 456 -13.60 -41.63 6.27
C ASP A 456 -13.19 -41.17 4.86
N ALA A 457 -13.97 -40.25 4.28
CA ALA A 457 -13.73 -39.74 2.94
C ALA A 457 -12.55 -38.75 2.89
N GLU A 458 -12.14 -38.20 4.03
CA GLU A 458 -11.20 -37.07 4.10
C GLU A 458 -9.78 -37.44 3.73
N VAL A 459 -9.32 -38.57 4.24
CA VAL A 459 -7.99 -39.12 3.92
C VAL A 459 -7.94 -39.44 2.42
N THR A 460 -9.02 -39.98 1.87
CA THR A 460 -9.17 -40.29 0.45
C THR A 460 -9.08 -39.02 -0.42
N PHE A 461 -9.85 -37.98 -0.09
CA PHE A 461 -9.80 -36.71 -0.81
C PHE A 461 -8.44 -36.02 -0.69
N LEU A 462 -7.83 -36.03 0.50
CA LEU A 462 -6.49 -35.48 0.70
C LEU A 462 -5.44 -36.21 -0.14
N ALA A 463 -5.49 -37.54 -0.21
CA ALA A 463 -4.61 -38.33 -1.05
C ALA A 463 -4.78 -37.99 -2.55
N LEU A 464 -6.02 -37.86 -3.03
CA LEU A 464 -6.34 -37.46 -4.41
C LEU A 464 -5.78 -36.06 -4.73
N PHE A 465 -5.90 -35.10 -3.82
CA PHE A 465 -5.37 -33.75 -4.02
C PHE A 465 -3.84 -33.69 -4.01
N ASN A 466 -3.18 -34.50 -3.17
CA ASN A 466 -1.72 -34.65 -3.22
C ASN A 466 -1.26 -35.23 -4.55
N LEU A 467 -1.95 -36.28 -5.03
CA LEU A 467 -1.67 -36.89 -6.32
C LEU A 467 -1.78 -35.87 -7.47
N GLU A 468 -2.81 -35.02 -7.45
CA GLU A 468 -2.98 -33.94 -8.42
C GLU A 468 -1.78 -32.97 -8.44
N ILE A 469 -1.31 -32.54 -7.27
CA ILE A 469 -0.16 -31.64 -7.15
C ILE A 469 1.09 -32.31 -7.71
N PHE A 470 1.38 -33.55 -7.32
CA PHE A 470 2.56 -34.27 -7.80
C PHE A 470 2.52 -34.45 -9.33
N LEU A 471 1.37 -34.80 -9.90
CA LEU A 471 1.18 -34.91 -11.35
C LEU A 471 1.38 -33.56 -12.06
N LYS A 472 0.83 -32.47 -11.53
CA LYS A 472 1.05 -31.12 -12.09
C LYS A 472 2.50 -30.67 -11.98
N LEU A 473 3.17 -30.98 -10.88
CA LEU A 473 4.57 -30.63 -10.64
C LEU A 473 5.51 -31.39 -11.57
N TYR A 474 5.25 -32.69 -11.80
CA TYR A 474 5.99 -33.53 -12.74
C TYR A 474 5.86 -33.04 -14.19
N THR A 475 4.66 -32.64 -14.60
CA THR A 475 4.35 -32.29 -16.00
C THR A 475 4.72 -30.85 -16.36
N TYR A 476 4.43 -29.87 -15.49
CA TYR A 476 4.76 -28.47 -15.74
C TYR A 476 6.17 -28.07 -15.30
N GLY A 477 6.78 -28.83 -14.38
CA GLY A 477 8.05 -28.52 -13.74
C GLY A 477 7.92 -27.49 -12.62
N PHE A 478 8.85 -27.53 -11.65
CA PHE A 478 8.86 -26.68 -10.46
C PHE A 478 8.66 -25.19 -10.75
N LYS A 479 9.44 -24.63 -11.68
CA LYS A 479 9.42 -23.19 -11.96
C LYS A 479 8.09 -22.71 -12.53
N LYS A 480 7.49 -23.46 -13.46
CA LYS A 480 6.21 -23.09 -14.07
C LYS A 480 5.04 -23.34 -13.14
N PHE A 481 5.13 -24.38 -12.29
CA PHE A 481 4.13 -24.67 -11.27
C PHE A 481 4.04 -23.53 -10.24
N PHE A 482 5.17 -23.16 -9.62
CA PHE A 482 5.25 -22.09 -8.62
C PHE A 482 5.13 -20.68 -9.22
N SER A 483 5.10 -20.53 -10.54
CA SER A 483 4.82 -19.23 -11.18
C SER A 483 3.33 -18.84 -11.13
N ARG A 484 2.41 -19.78 -10.85
CA ARG A 484 0.95 -19.53 -10.88
C ARG A 484 0.39 -19.48 -9.46
N TYR A 485 -0.19 -18.34 -9.07
CA TYR A 485 -0.74 -18.11 -7.72
C TYR A 485 -1.65 -19.20 -7.18
N TRP A 486 -2.62 -19.66 -7.98
CA TRP A 486 -3.54 -20.74 -7.58
C TRP A 486 -2.83 -22.07 -7.29
N ASN A 487 -1.77 -22.38 -8.02
CA ASN A 487 -0.98 -23.59 -7.75
C ASN A 487 -0.16 -23.47 -6.45
N ILE A 488 0.34 -22.27 -6.13
CA ILE A 488 1.04 -22.00 -4.86
C ILE A 488 0.05 -22.13 -3.69
N PHE A 489 -1.14 -21.55 -3.83
CA PHE A 489 -2.21 -21.65 -2.85
C PHE A 489 -2.61 -23.11 -2.61
N ASP A 490 -2.85 -23.87 -3.68
CA ASP A 490 -3.16 -25.30 -3.60
C ASP A 490 -2.04 -26.07 -2.88
N PHE A 491 -0.77 -25.82 -3.21
CA PHE A 491 0.37 -26.45 -2.56
C PHE A 491 0.47 -26.11 -1.07
N LEU A 492 0.20 -24.86 -0.68
CA LEU A 492 0.23 -24.44 0.71
C LEU A 492 -0.93 -25.04 1.52
N VAL A 493 -2.16 -24.99 1.00
CA VAL A 493 -3.35 -25.51 1.71
C VAL A 493 -3.28 -27.03 1.85
N ILE A 494 -2.97 -27.74 0.76
CA ILE A 494 -2.87 -29.20 0.78
C ILE A 494 -1.63 -29.64 1.57
N GLY A 495 -0.51 -28.93 1.43
CA GLY A 495 0.71 -29.18 2.20
C GLY A 495 0.51 -28.96 3.71
N ALA A 496 -0.16 -27.87 4.11
CA ALA A 496 -0.51 -27.62 5.50
C ALA A 496 -1.45 -28.69 6.05
N ALA A 497 -2.45 -29.12 5.27
CA ALA A 497 -3.34 -30.21 5.64
C ALA A 497 -2.61 -31.54 5.82
N THR A 498 -1.68 -31.90 4.92
CA THR A 498 -0.87 -33.12 5.09
C THR A 498 0.04 -33.04 6.30
N LEU A 499 0.65 -31.88 6.54
CA LEU A 499 1.53 -31.69 7.69
C LEU A 499 0.73 -31.80 8.99
N ALA A 500 -0.46 -31.21 9.04
CA ALA A 500 -1.34 -31.29 10.20
C ALA A 500 -1.80 -32.74 10.47
N LEU A 501 -2.16 -33.50 9.42
CA LEU A 501 -2.48 -34.93 9.55
C LEU A 501 -1.27 -35.75 10.04
N ILE A 502 -0.06 -35.47 9.54
CA ILE A 502 1.16 -36.14 10.00
C ILE A 502 1.44 -35.82 11.47
N ILE A 503 1.24 -34.56 11.91
CA ILE A 503 1.42 -34.16 13.30
C ILE A 503 0.42 -34.86 14.21
N GLU A 504 -0.86 -34.89 13.82
CA GLU A 504 -1.93 -35.56 14.56
C GLU A 504 -1.70 -37.06 14.73
N THR A 505 -1.19 -37.71 13.67
CA THR A 505 -0.88 -39.15 13.68
C THR A 505 0.41 -39.50 14.42
N SER A 506 1.35 -38.55 14.56
CA SER A 506 2.65 -38.80 15.20
C SER A 506 2.73 -38.39 16.67
N TYR A 507 1.86 -37.49 17.14
CA TYR A 507 1.88 -37.01 18.53
C TYR A 507 0.52 -37.21 19.20
N GLU A 508 0.38 -38.30 19.97
CA GLU A 508 -0.82 -38.60 20.76
C GLU A 508 -1.22 -37.47 21.72
N SER A 509 -0.25 -36.72 22.24
CA SER A 509 -0.50 -35.58 23.15
C SER A 509 -1.18 -34.38 22.47
N LEU A 510 -1.14 -34.28 21.13
CA LEU A 510 -1.76 -33.21 20.37
C LEU A 510 -3.17 -33.56 19.85
N GLN A 511 -3.58 -34.84 19.90
CA GLN A 511 -4.90 -35.30 19.46
C GLN A 511 -6.06 -34.70 20.28
N SER A 512 -5.78 -34.29 21.53
CA SER A 512 -6.76 -33.67 22.43
C SER A 512 -6.74 -32.12 22.39
N SER A 513 -5.85 -31.51 21.61
CA SER A 513 -5.79 -30.06 21.51
C SER A 513 -6.90 -29.56 20.60
N GLN A 514 -7.94 -28.98 21.21
CA GLN A 514 -9.11 -28.42 20.52
C GLN A 514 -8.72 -27.41 19.43
N GLY A 515 -7.63 -26.65 19.64
CA GLY A 515 -7.13 -25.70 18.65
C GLY A 515 -6.52 -26.35 17.39
N VAL A 516 -5.99 -27.57 17.48
CA VAL A 516 -5.47 -28.30 16.31
C VAL A 516 -6.63 -28.86 15.49
N LEU A 517 -7.66 -29.38 16.15
CA LEU A 517 -8.89 -29.86 15.52
C LEU A 517 -9.62 -28.72 14.80
N ASP A 518 -9.75 -27.55 15.45
CA ASP A 518 -10.33 -26.35 14.84
C ASP A 518 -9.54 -25.91 13.59
N LEU A 519 -8.21 -25.95 13.65
CA LEU A 519 -7.33 -25.60 12.53
C LEU A 519 -7.47 -26.60 11.36
N LEU A 520 -7.58 -27.89 11.64
CA LEU A 520 -7.84 -28.92 10.65
C LEU A 520 -9.21 -28.72 9.97
N MET A 521 -10.24 -28.38 10.74
CA MET A 521 -11.57 -28.05 10.23
C MET A 521 -11.54 -26.83 9.29
N VAL A 522 -10.79 -25.78 9.65
CA VAL A 522 -10.59 -24.61 8.77
C VAL A 522 -9.87 -25.00 7.47
N LEU A 523 -8.79 -25.79 7.56
CA LEU A 523 -8.06 -26.28 6.38
C LEU A 523 -8.92 -27.16 5.48
N ARG A 524 -9.87 -27.92 6.04
CA ARG A 524 -10.87 -28.73 5.29
C ARG A 524 -11.72 -27.84 4.38
N VAL A 525 -12.26 -26.74 4.92
CA VAL A 525 -13.09 -25.77 4.18
C VAL A 525 -12.26 -24.95 3.19
N LEU A 526 -11.02 -24.56 3.55
CA LEU A 526 -10.14 -23.79 2.66
C LEU A 526 -9.81 -24.51 1.34
N ARG A 527 -9.84 -25.85 1.31
CA ARG A 527 -9.70 -26.62 0.06
C ARG A 527 -10.81 -26.30 -0.95
N LEU A 528 -12.01 -25.97 -0.49
CA LEU A 528 -13.14 -25.61 -1.36
C LEU A 528 -12.93 -24.29 -2.09
N VAL A 529 -12.11 -23.38 -1.55
CA VAL A 529 -11.75 -22.11 -2.20
C VAL A 529 -11.07 -22.35 -3.55
N LYS A 530 -10.48 -23.53 -3.77
CA LYS A 530 -9.96 -23.96 -5.07
C LYS A 530 -11.00 -23.89 -6.19
N ILE A 531 -12.30 -24.10 -5.89
CA ILE A 531 -13.37 -23.98 -6.88
C ILE A 531 -13.38 -22.59 -7.53
N MET A 532 -13.06 -21.54 -6.76
CA MET A 532 -12.96 -20.16 -7.26
C MET A 532 -11.82 -19.98 -8.27
N GLY A 533 -10.71 -20.70 -8.08
CA GLY A 533 -9.59 -20.72 -9.02
C GLY A 533 -9.89 -21.49 -10.31
N GLN A 534 -10.75 -22.51 -10.23
CA GLN A 534 -11.17 -23.35 -11.35
C GLN A 534 -12.26 -22.69 -12.20
N ILE A 535 -13.11 -21.86 -11.60
CA ILE A 535 -14.12 -21.03 -12.30
C ILE A 535 -13.47 -20.16 -13.40
N LYS A 536 -12.19 -19.78 -13.24
CA LYS A 536 -11.37 -19.14 -14.29
C LYS A 536 -11.21 -19.95 -15.59
N ARG A 537 -11.41 -21.27 -15.56
CA ARG A 537 -11.30 -22.18 -16.72
C ARG A 537 -12.64 -22.62 -17.31
N PHE A 538 -13.72 -22.60 -16.53
CA PHE A 538 -15.09 -22.90 -17.01
C PHE A 538 -15.61 -21.87 -18.04
N HIS A 539 -14.83 -20.80 -18.23
CA HIS A 539 -14.90 -19.74 -19.24
C HIS A 539 -15.16 -20.16 -20.71
N LEU A 540 -15.17 -21.45 -21.08
CA LEU A 540 -15.37 -21.82 -22.49
C LEU A 540 -16.84 -21.98 -22.92
N GLN A 541 -17.85 -21.85 -22.04
CA GLN A 541 -19.24 -22.18 -22.47
C GLN A 541 -20.41 -21.42 -21.80
N VAL A 542 -20.20 -20.50 -20.85
CA VAL A 542 -21.33 -19.80 -20.19
C VAL A 542 -21.03 -18.31 -19.95
N ASP A 543 -21.78 -17.42 -20.61
CA ASP A 543 -21.61 -15.95 -20.64
C ASP A 543 -21.88 -15.20 -19.32
N PHE A 544 -22.34 -15.89 -18.26
CA PHE A 544 -22.66 -15.26 -16.96
C PHE A 544 -21.46 -15.12 -16.01
N VAL A 545 -20.42 -15.95 -16.17
CA VAL A 545 -19.26 -16.05 -15.28
C VAL A 545 -18.17 -14.94 -15.42
N PRO A 546 -18.03 -14.16 -16.53
CA PRO A 546 -16.89 -13.24 -16.66
C PRO A 546 -16.90 -12.08 -15.65
N ARG A 547 -18.09 -11.66 -15.16
CA ARG A 547 -18.22 -10.47 -14.28
C ARG A 547 -17.51 -10.63 -12.93
N PHE A 548 -17.58 -11.79 -12.28
CA PHE A 548 -16.99 -11.99 -10.95
C PHE A 548 -15.45 -12.10 -10.98
N GLN A 549 -14.88 -12.61 -12.06
CA GLN A 549 -13.43 -12.68 -12.24
C GLN A 549 -12.81 -11.32 -12.52
N VAL A 550 -13.54 -10.46 -13.23
CA VAL A 550 -13.17 -9.06 -13.38
C VAL A 550 -13.13 -8.44 -11.98
N ILE A 551 -14.17 -8.61 -11.15
CA ILE A 551 -14.20 -8.08 -9.77
C ILE A 551 -13.04 -8.61 -8.90
N ILE A 552 -12.79 -9.92 -8.85
CA ILE A 552 -11.65 -10.45 -8.07
C ILE A 552 -10.32 -9.98 -8.66
N GLY A 553 -10.21 -9.93 -9.98
CA GLY A 553 -9.04 -9.43 -10.69
C GLY A 553 -8.75 -7.98 -10.32
N THR A 554 -9.77 -7.12 -10.33
CA THR A 554 -9.67 -5.70 -9.97
C THR A 554 -9.33 -5.55 -8.48
N VAL A 555 -9.99 -6.29 -7.58
CA VAL A 555 -9.65 -6.26 -6.13
C VAL A 555 -8.21 -6.68 -5.88
N MET A 556 -7.71 -7.74 -6.52
CA MET A 556 -6.32 -8.17 -6.37
C MET A 556 -5.32 -7.18 -6.96
N GLN A 557 -5.71 -6.40 -7.97
CA GLN A 557 -4.90 -5.37 -8.60
C GLN A 557 -4.87 -4.07 -7.78
N ILE A 558 -6.00 -3.71 -7.17
CA ILE A 558 -6.17 -2.54 -6.30
C ILE A 558 -5.60 -2.82 -4.89
N GLY A 559 -5.50 -4.08 -4.48
CA GLY A 559 -5.03 -4.54 -3.18
C GLY A 559 -3.71 -3.90 -2.68
N PRO A 560 -2.62 -3.85 -3.48
CA PRO A 560 -1.38 -3.17 -3.09
C PRO A 560 -1.58 -1.69 -2.75
N ALA A 561 -2.48 -1.00 -3.46
CA ALA A 561 -2.80 0.39 -3.18
C ALA A 561 -3.73 0.53 -1.97
N MET A 562 -4.69 -0.39 -1.77
CA MET A 562 -5.51 -0.48 -0.54
C MET A 562 -4.65 -0.71 0.70
N GLY A 563 -3.55 -1.46 0.58
CA GLY A 563 -2.61 -1.69 1.66
C GLY A 563 -2.02 -0.40 2.25
N THR A 564 -1.95 0.69 1.47
CA THR A 564 -1.44 1.98 1.95
C THR A 564 -2.41 2.67 2.93
N TYR A 565 -3.71 2.68 2.60
CA TYR A 565 -4.76 3.18 3.48
C TYR A 565 -5.01 2.22 4.65
N GLY A 566 -4.92 0.91 4.41
CA GLY A 566 -4.91 -0.10 5.48
C GLY A 566 -3.78 0.14 6.48
N ALA A 567 -2.59 0.55 6.03
CA ALA A 567 -1.49 0.92 6.91
C ALA A 567 -1.78 2.20 7.71
N ILE A 568 -2.49 3.19 7.16
CA ILE A 568 -2.93 4.38 7.91
C ILE A 568 -3.93 3.99 8.98
N MET A 569 -4.91 3.14 8.65
CA MET A 569 -5.85 2.59 9.63
C MET A 569 -5.13 1.84 10.75
N PHE A 570 -4.13 1.02 10.40
CA PHE A 570 -3.30 0.32 11.37
C PHE A 570 -2.53 1.28 12.29
N VAL A 571 -1.97 2.38 11.75
CA VAL A 571 -1.29 3.41 12.54
C VAL A 571 -2.26 4.03 13.56
N LEU A 572 -3.46 4.40 13.15
CA LEU A 572 -4.48 4.95 14.05
C LEU A 572 -4.90 3.92 15.11
N TYR A 573 -5.11 2.67 14.71
CA TYR A 573 -5.43 1.58 15.63
C TYR A 573 -4.35 1.40 16.67
N TYR A 574 -3.08 1.44 16.28
CA TYR A 574 -1.96 1.30 17.21
C TYR A 574 -1.93 2.46 18.21
N ILE A 575 -2.07 3.71 17.75
CA ILE A 575 -2.09 4.90 18.61
C ILE A 575 -3.22 4.78 19.64
N TYR A 576 -4.45 4.51 19.18
CA TYR A 576 -5.61 4.36 20.06
C TYR A 576 -5.49 3.14 20.97
N ALA A 577 -4.91 2.02 20.51
CA ALA A 577 -4.77 0.84 21.33
C ALA A 577 -3.79 1.07 22.49
N ILE A 578 -2.63 1.68 22.23
CA ILE A 578 -1.70 2.06 23.30
C ILE A 578 -2.36 3.07 24.24
N MET A 579 -3.01 4.12 23.72
CA MET A 579 -3.74 5.07 24.58
C MET A 579 -4.82 4.40 25.43
N GLY A 580 -5.58 3.47 24.84
CA GLY A 580 -6.64 2.72 25.54
C GLY A 580 -6.09 1.80 26.62
N MET A 581 -4.95 1.13 26.38
CA MET A 581 -4.28 0.31 27.41
C MET A 581 -3.81 1.14 28.60
N GLU A 582 -3.30 2.34 28.36
CA GLU A 582 -2.77 3.19 29.43
C GLU A 582 -3.89 3.92 30.19
N LEU A 583 -5.01 4.23 29.53
CA LEU A 583 -6.18 4.85 30.17
C LEU A 583 -7.11 3.85 30.87
N PHE A 584 -7.27 2.65 30.30
CA PHE A 584 -8.28 1.68 30.71
C PHE A 584 -7.74 0.30 31.09
N GLY A 585 -6.42 0.15 31.17
CA GLY A 585 -5.76 -1.11 31.51
C GLY A 585 -6.19 -1.66 32.87
N ASN A 586 -6.47 -2.96 32.92
CA ASN A 586 -6.84 -3.73 34.12
C ASN A 586 -8.12 -3.27 34.84
N LEU A 587 -8.89 -2.33 34.28
CA LEU A 587 -10.14 -1.85 34.86
C LEU A 587 -11.30 -2.86 34.68
N ILE A 588 -11.26 -3.64 33.59
CA ILE A 588 -12.24 -4.67 33.25
C ILE A 588 -11.47 -5.98 33.05
N LYS A 589 -11.77 -6.98 33.86
CA LYS A 589 -11.18 -8.32 33.75
C LYS A 589 -12.07 -9.20 32.88
N SER A 590 -11.41 -10.09 32.13
CA SER A 590 -12.08 -11.12 31.35
C SER A 590 -12.53 -12.21 32.30
N GLU A 591 -13.79 -12.61 32.16
CA GLU A 591 -14.44 -13.63 32.96
C GLU A 591 -14.72 -14.82 32.03
N SER A 592 -14.19 -16.00 32.39
CA SER A 592 -14.27 -17.21 31.56
C SER A 592 -15.60 -17.96 31.68
N SER A 593 -16.35 -17.71 32.76
CA SER A 593 -17.71 -18.22 32.93
C SER A 593 -18.58 -17.13 33.50
N TYR A 594 -19.56 -16.68 32.71
CA TYR A 594 -20.68 -15.92 33.26
C TYR A 594 -21.49 -16.88 34.12
N PRO A 595 -21.83 -16.52 35.37
CA PRO A 595 -22.70 -17.36 36.18
C PRO A 595 -24.00 -17.59 35.42
N THR A 596 -24.28 -18.86 35.12
CA THR A 596 -25.55 -19.28 34.55
C THR A 596 -26.63 -18.88 35.54
N SER A 597 -27.61 -18.09 35.07
CA SER A 597 -28.69 -17.55 35.90
C SER A 597 -29.38 -18.67 36.70
N GLY A 598 -29.08 -18.78 38.00
CA GLY A 598 -29.73 -19.76 38.88
C GLY A 598 -28.90 -20.24 40.08
N GLU A 599 -27.57 -20.15 40.05
CA GLU A 599 -26.76 -20.54 41.22
C GLU A 599 -26.33 -19.30 42.01
N GLU A 600 -27.10 -18.96 43.05
CA GLU A 600 -26.64 -18.10 44.13
C GLU A 600 -25.47 -18.80 44.84
N SER A 601 -24.25 -18.44 44.46
CA SER A 601 -23.03 -18.86 45.14
C SER A 601 -23.12 -18.40 46.59
N SER A 602 -23.27 -19.37 47.49
CA SER A 602 -23.48 -19.18 48.93
C SER A 602 -22.20 -18.84 49.70
N ASP A 603 -21.13 -18.45 48.99
CA ASP A 603 -19.88 -18.00 49.59
C ASP A 603 -19.74 -16.49 49.39
N GLY A 604 -19.72 -15.77 50.50
CA GLY A 604 -19.63 -14.31 50.60
C GLY A 604 -18.27 -13.73 50.20
N GLU A 605 -17.75 -14.08 49.03
CA GLU A 605 -16.57 -13.44 48.44
C GLU A 605 -16.86 -12.98 47.00
N ASN A 606 -17.18 -11.69 46.86
CA ASN A 606 -17.02 -10.87 45.66
C ASN A 606 -17.33 -11.53 44.30
N LEU A 607 -18.61 -11.67 43.93
CA LEU A 607 -19.02 -11.81 42.53
C LEU A 607 -18.62 -10.55 41.74
N THR A 608 -17.40 -10.55 41.19
CA THR A 608 -16.84 -9.39 40.50
C THR A 608 -17.35 -9.32 39.05
N PHE A 609 -18.45 -8.61 38.82
CA PHE A 609 -19.00 -8.29 37.49
C PHE A 609 -17.90 -7.79 36.50
N CYS A 610 -17.32 -8.67 35.67
CA CYS A 610 -16.10 -8.39 34.91
C CYS A 610 -14.92 -7.81 35.73
N GLY A 611 -14.75 -8.21 36.99
CA GLY A 611 -13.71 -7.66 37.88
C GLY A 611 -14.06 -6.33 38.57
N ASN A 612 -15.24 -5.74 38.34
CA ASN A 612 -15.61 -4.44 38.92
C ASN A 612 -17.08 -4.32 39.33
N ILE A 613 -17.35 -4.03 40.61
CA ILE A 613 -18.72 -3.93 41.15
C ILE A 613 -19.58 -2.84 40.49
N LYS A 614 -18.96 -1.80 39.92
CA LYS A 614 -19.69 -0.71 39.22
C LYS A 614 -20.39 -1.18 37.94
N LEU A 615 -20.07 -2.37 37.45
CA LEU A 615 -20.69 -2.97 36.26
C LEU A 615 -21.95 -3.80 36.60
N LYS A 616 -22.31 -3.94 37.88
CA LYS A 616 -23.54 -4.64 38.30
C LYS A 616 -24.78 -4.01 37.63
N GLY A 617 -25.61 -4.84 37.00
CA GLY A 617 -26.83 -4.38 36.30
C GLY A 617 -26.54 -3.42 35.14
N SER A 618 -25.39 -3.56 34.48
CA SER A 618 -25.09 -2.85 33.23
C SER A 618 -25.32 -3.74 32.02
N ASP A 619 -25.74 -3.13 30.92
CA ASP A 619 -25.97 -3.82 29.63
C ASP A 619 -24.64 -4.40 29.12
N PHE A 620 -23.52 -3.73 29.42
CA PHE A 620 -22.18 -4.26 29.16
C PHE A 620 -21.94 -5.64 29.80
N TYR A 621 -22.39 -5.84 31.03
CA TYR A 621 -22.31 -7.14 31.70
C TYR A 621 -23.39 -8.11 31.22
N GLY A 622 -24.63 -7.63 31.04
CA GLY A 622 -25.76 -8.43 30.55
C GLY A 622 -25.52 -9.05 29.17
N ASP A 623 -24.93 -8.27 28.26
CA ASP A 623 -24.62 -8.67 26.89
C ASP A 623 -23.28 -9.39 26.75
N ARG A 624 -22.63 -9.71 27.88
CA ARG A 624 -21.39 -10.50 27.95
C ARG A 624 -20.17 -9.85 27.27
N TYR A 625 -19.99 -8.54 27.44
CA TYR A 625 -18.86 -7.79 26.87
C TYR A 625 -17.56 -7.78 27.72
N CYS A 626 -17.42 -8.57 28.79
CA CYS A 626 -16.21 -8.54 29.64
C CYS A 626 -14.89 -8.82 28.87
N ASN A 627 -14.95 -9.56 27.76
CA ASN A 627 -13.78 -9.85 26.91
C ASN A 627 -13.32 -8.64 26.09
N ASN A 628 -14.16 -7.62 25.94
CA ASN A 628 -13.85 -6.35 25.27
C ASN A 628 -13.11 -5.40 26.23
N ASN A 629 -11.89 -5.79 26.60
CA ASN A 629 -11.01 -5.03 27.49
C ASN A 629 -9.74 -4.47 26.80
N PHE A 630 -9.19 -3.40 27.37
CA PHE A 630 -7.92 -2.80 26.96
C PHE A 630 -6.74 -3.34 27.79
N ASN A 631 -6.78 -4.61 28.21
CA ASN A 631 -5.70 -5.14 29.06
C ASN A 631 -4.43 -5.42 28.25
N ASN A 632 -4.57 -5.86 27.00
CA ASN A 632 -3.46 -6.20 26.11
C ASN A 632 -3.68 -5.59 24.72
N ILE A 633 -2.60 -5.48 23.93
CA ILE A 633 -2.65 -4.87 22.59
C ILE A 633 -3.62 -5.59 21.64
N LEU A 634 -3.66 -6.93 21.67
CA LEU A 634 -4.57 -7.73 20.83
C LEU A 634 -6.04 -7.52 21.17
N ARG A 635 -6.36 -7.50 22.47
CA ARG A 635 -7.74 -7.26 22.92
C ARG A 635 -8.16 -5.83 22.63
N SER A 636 -7.24 -4.88 22.77
CA SER A 636 -7.45 -3.49 22.37
C SER A 636 -7.75 -3.37 20.88
N PHE A 637 -7.01 -4.06 20.00
CA PHE A 637 -7.32 -4.09 18.57
C PHE A 637 -8.70 -4.68 18.27
N LYS A 638 -9.11 -5.73 18.99
CA LYS A 638 -10.46 -6.28 18.86
C LYS A 638 -11.53 -5.25 19.24
N VAL A 639 -11.37 -4.57 20.39
CA VAL A 639 -12.32 -3.52 20.82
C VAL A 639 -12.40 -2.40 19.80
N LEU A 640 -11.27 -1.91 19.29
CA LEU A 640 -11.24 -0.86 18.27
C LEU A 640 -11.89 -1.32 16.96
N PHE A 641 -11.77 -2.60 16.59
CA PHE A 641 -12.49 -3.18 15.46
C PHE A 641 -14.00 -3.16 15.68
N ASP A 642 -14.48 -3.62 16.84
CA ASP A 642 -15.91 -3.56 17.17
C ASP A 642 -16.45 -2.12 17.14
N LEU A 643 -15.68 -1.16 17.66
CA LEU A 643 -16.03 0.26 17.63
C LEU A 643 -16.05 0.84 16.20
N MET A 644 -15.17 0.35 15.30
CA MET A 644 -15.13 0.79 13.90
C MET A 644 -16.38 0.35 13.14
N VAL A 645 -16.94 -0.82 13.45
CA VAL A 645 -18.17 -1.34 12.83
C VAL A 645 -19.41 -0.55 13.27
N VAL A 646 -19.30 0.31 14.28
CA VAL A 646 -20.34 1.23 14.80
C VAL A 646 -21.52 0.53 15.47
N ASN A 647 -21.71 -0.77 15.32
CA ASN A 647 -22.79 -1.46 16.02
C ASN A 647 -22.51 -1.55 17.53
N GLN A 648 -23.52 -1.29 18.37
CA GLN A 648 -23.45 -1.40 19.84
C GLN A 648 -22.29 -0.67 20.55
N TRP A 649 -21.60 0.25 19.86
CA TRP A 649 -20.45 0.98 20.40
C TRP A 649 -20.77 1.81 21.65
N HIS A 650 -22.02 2.25 21.77
CA HIS A 650 -22.52 3.03 22.89
C HIS A 650 -22.61 2.20 24.18
N ILE A 651 -22.85 0.88 24.10
CA ILE A 651 -22.87 -0.03 25.25
C ILE A 651 -21.45 -0.19 25.81
N ILE A 652 -20.48 -0.41 24.92
CA ILE A 652 -19.04 -0.45 25.28
C ILE A 652 -18.63 0.87 25.94
N THR A 653 -18.94 2.00 25.30
CA THR A 653 -18.65 3.34 25.83
C THR A 653 -19.26 3.55 27.21
N GLN A 654 -20.53 3.18 27.41
CA GLN A 654 -21.20 3.31 28.71
C GLN A 654 -20.58 2.43 29.79
N GLY A 655 -20.14 1.21 29.45
CA GLY A 655 -19.41 0.33 30.36
C GLY A 655 -18.16 1.01 30.93
N TYR A 656 -17.31 1.57 30.06
CA TYR A 656 -16.10 2.29 30.48
C TYR A 656 -16.40 3.58 31.24
N VAL A 657 -17.46 4.32 30.86
CA VAL A 657 -17.90 5.52 31.58
C VAL A 657 -18.32 5.20 33.02
N ARG A 658 -18.98 4.06 33.26
CA ARG A 658 -19.36 3.65 34.62
C ARG A 658 -18.17 3.31 35.49
N VAL A 659 -17.14 2.67 34.92
CA VAL A 659 -15.94 2.27 35.65
C VAL A 659 -15.03 3.46 35.94
N THR A 660 -14.90 4.38 34.97
CA THR A 660 -14.04 5.56 35.04
C THR A 660 -14.81 6.83 35.38
N ASN A 661 -15.10 7.67 34.39
CA ASN A 661 -15.75 8.98 34.48
C ASN A 661 -16.48 9.31 33.15
N LYS A 662 -17.39 10.31 33.16
CA LYS A 662 -18.08 10.79 31.94
C LYS A 662 -17.12 11.25 30.82
N PHE A 663 -15.92 11.74 31.16
CA PHE A 663 -14.90 12.16 30.19
C PHE A 663 -14.39 11.03 29.30
N ALA A 664 -14.54 9.76 29.69
CA ALA A 664 -14.17 8.63 28.84
C ALA A 664 -14.90 8.64 27.49
N ARG A 665 -16.08 9.27 27.39
CA ARG A 665 -16.80 9.47 26.12
C ARG A 665 -15.97 10.20 25.08
N LEU A 666 -15.08 11.12 25.48
CA LEU A 666 -14.24 11.87 24.55
C LEU A 666 -13.29 10.95 23.77
N TYR A 667 -12.75 9.91 24.41
CA TYR A 667 -11.90 8.92 23.75
C TYR A 667 -12.66 8.13 22.68
N PHE A 668 -13.85 7.62 23.01
CA PHE A 668 -14.66 6.85 22.05
C PHE A 668 -15.21 7.74 20.92
N LEU A 669 -15.61 8.98 21.25
CA LEU A 669 -16.08 9.96 20.28
C LEU A 669 -14.95 10.40 19.33
N SER A 670 -13.74 10.64 19.85
CA SER A 670 -12.59 11.00 19.01
C SER A 670 -12.17 9.86 18.09
N PHE A 671 -12.21 8.62 18.57
CA PHE A 671 -11.97 7.43 17.74
C PHE A 671 -13.01 7.32 16.62
N HIS A 672 -14.30 7.45 16.95
CA HIS A 672 -15.36 7.38 15.97
C HIS A 672 -15.24 8.50 14.92
N LEU A 673 -15.00 9.74 15.35
CA LEU A 673 -14.86 10.89 14.44
C LEU A 673 -13.67 10.72 13.49
N LEU A 674 -12.49 10.42 14.04
CA LEU A 674 -11.26 10.35 13.24
C LEU A 674 -11.21 9.07 12.39
N CYS A 675 -11.47 7.92 12.99
CA CYS A 675 -11.25 6.64 12.33
C CYS A 675 -12.42 6.24 11.43
N VAL A 676 -13.66 6.33 11.92
CA VAL A 676 -14.85 5.88 11.19
C VAL A 676 -15.35 6.96 10.25
N ILE A 677 -15.59 8.17 10.77
CA ILE A 677 -16.20 9.23 9.96
C ILE A 677 -15.21 9.79 8.94
N VAL A 678 -13.93 10.00 9.31
CA VAL A 678 -12.93 10.55 8.37
C VAL A 678 -12.20 9.46 7.60
N VAL A 679 -11.38 8.62 8.26
CA VAL A 679 -10.45 7.73 7.53
C VAL A 679 -11.16 6.59 6.78
N LEU A 680 -12.15 5.92 7.38
CA LEU A 680 -12.88 4.84 6.72
C LEU A 680 -13.64 5.34 5.48
N ASN A 681 -14.29 6.51 5.55
CA ASN A 681 -14.98 7.09 4.40
C ASN A 681 -14.01 7.52 3.28
N ILE A 682 -12.82 8.04 3.63
CA ILE A 682 -11.76 8.32 2.65
C ILE A 682 -11.26 7.01 2.01
N PHE A 683 -11.11 5.94 2.80
CA PHE A 683 -10.71 4.62 2.29
C PHE A 683 -11.75 4.05 1.32
N VAL A 684 -13.04 4.15 1.65
CA VAL A 684 -14.13 3.75 0.75
C VAL A 684 -14.13 4.58 -0.52
N ALA A 685 -13.97 5.91 -0.42
CA ALA A 685 -13.85 6.81 -1.56
C ALA A 685 -12.69 6.42 -2.50
N PHE A 686 -11.54 6.06 -1.94
CA PHE A 686 -10.39 5.57 -2.72
C PHE A 686 -10.70 4.26 -3.44
N ILE A 687 -11.31 3.28 -2.75
CA ILE A 687 -11.67 2.00 -3.37
C ILE A 687 -12.65 2.21 -4.53
N LEU A 688 -13.66 3.06 -4.35
CA LEU A 688 -14.63 3.37 -5.39
C LEU A 688 -13.94 3.99 -6.61
N GLU A 689 -13.06 4.98 -6.42
CA GLU A 689 -12.32 5.56 -7.55
C GLU A 689 -11.44 4.51 -8.23
N ALA A 690 -10.61 3.79 -7.47
CA ALA A 690 -9.72 2.76 -8.02
C ALA A 690 -10.47 1.66 -8.78
N PHE A 691 -11.66 1.28 -8.29
CA PHE A 691 -12.52 0.31 -8.95
C PHE A 691 -13.13 0.86 -10.24
N MET A 692 -13.66 2.09 -10.22
CA MET A 692 -14.21 2.75 -11.42
C MET A 692 -13.15 2.92 -12.51
N LEU A 693 -11.92 3.24 -12.10
CA LEU A 693 -10.78 3.36 -13.00
C LEU A 693 -10.43 2.03 -13.65
N GLU A 694 -10.22 0.97 -12.87
CA GLU A 694 -9.91 -0.35 -13.42
C GLU A 694 -11.04 -0.88 -14.30
N TYR A 695 -12.31 -0.60 -13.96
CA TYR A 695 -13.45 -0.98 -14.78
C TYR A 695 -13.44 -0.29 -16.15
N SER A 696 -12.89 0.93 -16.25
CA SER A 696 -12.82 1.69 -17.51
C SER A 696 -11.66 1.30 -18.43
N PHE A 697 -10.58 0.70 -17.92
CA PHE A 697 -9.37 0.38 -18.68
C PHE A 697 -9.21 -1.12 -18.94
N THR A 698 -9.57 -1.59 -20.14
CA THR A 698 -9.36 -2.99 -20.54
C THR A 698 -7.98 -3.25 -21.16
N HIS A 699 -7.34 -2.27 -21.82
CA HIS A 699 -5.94 -2.32 -22.31
C HIS A 699 -5.34 -0.91 -22.48
N GLY A 700 -4.06 -0.71 -22.11
CA GLY A 700 -3.38 0.59 -22.23
C GLY A 700 -2.82 0.86 -23.64
N LYS A 701 -2.83 2.13 -24.09
CA LYS A 701 -2.31 2.56 -25.42
C LYS A 701 -0.88 2.06 -25.69
N ILE A 702 0.05 2.26 -24.75
CA ILE A 702 1.46 1.85 -24.89
C ILE A 702 1.62 0.34 -25.03
N GLU A 703 0.80 -0.46 -24.34
CA GLU A 703 0.84 -1.92 -24.43
C GLU A 703 0.46 -2.40 -25.83
N THR A 704 -0.55 -1.76 -26.45
CA THR A 704 -0.96 -2.07 -27.82
C THR A 704 0.11 -1.70 -28.85
N VAL A 705 0.85 -0.61 -28.63
CA VAL A 705 1.97 -0.21 -29.49
C VAL A 705 3.09 -1.25 -29.44
N ILE A 706 3.49 -1.67 -28.24
CA ILE A 706 4.56 -2.67 -28.10
C ILE A 706 4.09 -4.04 -28.60
N SER A 707 2.84 -4.46 -28.37
CA SER A 707 2.33 -5.73 -28.90
C SER A 707 2.32 -5.73 -30.43
N LYS A 708 1.85 -4.63 -31.04
CA LYS A 708 1.89 -4.44 -32.49
C LYS A 708 3.34 -4.51 -33.01
N LYS A 709 4.30 -3.88 -32.33
CA LYS A 709 5.72 -3.94 -32.73
C LYS A 709 6.33 -5.33 -32.60
N ILE A 710 5.95 -6.11 -31.58
CA ILE A 710 6.37 -7.50 -31.43
C ILE A 710 5.82 -8.37 -32.58
N GLU A 711 4.58 -8.13 -32.99
CA GLU A 711 3.93 -8.82 -34.11
C GLU A 711 4.55 -8.44 -35.46
N GLU A 712 4.74 -7.14 -35.73
CA GLU A 712 5.41 -6.61 -36.94
C GLU A 712 6.80 -7.23 -37.14
N LYS A 713 7.52 -7.51 -36.04
CA LYS A 713 8.89 -8.00 -36.06
C LYS A 713 9.02 -9.52 -36.00
N GLY A 714 7.92 -10.27 -35.88
CA GLY A 714 7.94 -11.74 -35.85
C GLY A 714 8.66 -12.36 -34.64
N VAL A 715 8.94 -11.58 -33.58
CA VAL A 715 9.69 -12.05 -32.38
C VAL A 715 8.74 -12.57 -31.28
N GLY A 716 7.44 -12.63 -31.58
CA GLY A 716 6.38 -13.08 -30.69
C GLY A 716 6.34 -14.59 -30.47
N VAL A 717 5.91 -15.03 -29.28
CA VAL A 717 5.72 -16.46 -28.98
C VAL A 717 4.59 -17.04 -29.85
N GLY A 718 4.96 -17.91 -30.80
CA GLY A 718 4.01 -18.61 -31.70
C GLY A 718 3.97 -18.06 -33.13
N MET A 719 4.76 -17.02 -33.43
CA MET A 719 4.85 -16.41 -34.77
C MET A 719 6.17 -16.83 -35.43
N CYS A 720 6.16 -18.05 -35.98
CA CYS A 720 6.92 -18.60 -37.12
C CYS A 720 7.01 -20.13 -36.97
N PRO A 721 6.68 -20.90 -38.01
CA PRO A 721 6.68 -22.36 -37.97
C PRO A 721 8.12 -22.89 -37.83
N ILE A 722 8.26 -23.98 -37.08
CA ILE A 722 9.49 -24.75 -36.88
C ILE A 722 10.25 -25.07 -38.21
N LYS A 723 9.56 -24.99 -39.36
CA LYS A 723 10.11 -25.20 -40.71
C LYS A 723 11.05 -24.08 -41.21
N GLU A 724 10.84 -22.81 -40.87
CA GLU A 724 11.75 -21.72 -41.30
C GLU A 724 13.10 -21.76 -40.58
N ARG A 725 13.12 -22.31 -39.35
CA ARG A 725 14.33 -22.52 -38.54
C ARG A 725 15.32 -23.49 -39.18
N ALA A 726 14.85 -24.41 -40.02
CA ALA A 726 15.69 -25.35 -40.76
C ALA A 726 16.16 -24.80 -42.11
N ALA A 727 15.35 -23.94 -42.75
CA ALA A 727 15.70 -23.30 -44.02
C ALA A 727 16.74 -22.17 -43.84
N SER A 728 16.69 -21.42 -42.74
CA SER A 728 17.63 -20.32 -42.47
C SER A 728 18.98 -20.76 -41.90
N LEU A 729 19.12 -22.01 -41.42
CA LEU A 729 20.41 -22.60 -41.04
C LEU A 729 21.31 -22.86 -42.26
N LEU A 730 20.73 -22.95 -43.46
CA LEU A 730 21.46 -23.12 -44.72
C LEU A 730 21.93 -21.79 -45.33
N SER A 731 21.46 -20.64 -44.85
CA SER A 731 21.83 -19.30 -45.36
C SER A 731 22.73 -18.50 -44.40
N ILE A 732 23.28 -19.14 -43.36
CA ILE A 732 24.18 -18.48 -42.40
C ILE A 732 25.52 -18.11 -43.04
N ASP A 733 25.99 -18.88 -44.03
CA ASP A 733 27.26 -18.62 -44.71
C ASP A 733 27.20 -17.34 -45.58
N GLU A 734 26.05 -16.96 -46.13
CA GLU A 734 25.90 -15.75 -46.98
C GLU A 734 25.73 -14.44 -46.19
N ILE A 735 25.30 -14.49 -44.92
CA ILE A 735 25.09 -13.26 -44.12
C ILE A 735 26.41 -12.76 -43.52
N THR A 736 27.37 -13.66 -43.25
CA THR A 736 28.69 -13.33 -42.71
C THR A 736 29.55 -12.44 -43.62
N GLU A 737 29.31 -12.43 -44.93
CA GLU A 737 30.06 -11.56 -45.86
C GLU A 737 29.55 -10.10 -45.90
N SER A 738 28.35 -9.83 -45.36
CA SER A 738 27.80 -8.46 -45.30
C SER A 738 28.22 -7.64 -44.07
N VAL A 739 28.99 -8.22 -43.16
CA VAL A 739 29.33 -7.66 -41.82
C VAL A 739 30.52 -6.67 -41.86
N GLY A 740 31.05 -6.35 -43.05
CA GLY A 740 32.22 -5.48 -43.23
C GLY A 740 32.03 -3.98 -42.95
N SER A 741 30.84 -3.49 -42.58
CA SER A 741 30.61 -2.05 -42.36
C SER A 741 29.74 -1.79 -41.14
N GLY A 742 30.37 -1.59 -39.97
CA GLY A 742 29.90 -0.79 -38.82
C GLY A 742 28.47 -0.93 -38.26
N GLY A 743 27.65 -1.85 -38.79
CA GLY A 743 26.23 -1.94 -38.55
C GLY A 743 25.92 -2.73 -37.29
N PHE A 744 25.36 -2.07 -36.28
CA PHE A 744 24.89 -2.71 -35.05
C PHE A 744 23.73 -3.68 -35.31
N ALA A 745 23.77 -4.87 -34.67
CA ALA A 745 22.77 -5.93 -34.82
C ALA A 745 21.32 -5.47 -34.56
N SER A 746 20.39 -5.96 -35.39
CA SER A 746 18.95 -5.72 -35.24
C SER A 746 18.35 -6.60 -34.14
N VAL A 747 17.14 -6.27 -33.67
CA VAL A 747 16.42 -7.08 -32.66
C VAL A 747 16.19 -8.50 -33.16
N GLU A 748 15.93 -8.68 -34.46
CA GLU A 748 15.71 -10.00 -35.06
C GLU A 748 16.98 -10.86 -34.96
N MET A 749 18.15 -10.32 -35.34
CA MET A 749 19.43 -11.02 -35.24
C MET A 749 19.77 -11.42 -33.79
N LEU A 750 19.60 -10.50 -32.83
CA LEU A 750 19.88 -10.76 -31.43
C LEU A 750 18.91 -11.78 -30.83
N ALA A 751 17.63 -11.74 -31.22
CA ALA A 751 16.63 -12.70 -30.77
C ALA A 751 16.86 -14.10 -31.37
N MET A 752 17.31 -14.17 -32.63
CA MET A 752 17.67 -15.42 -33.31
C MET A 752 18.90 -16.09 -32.69
N ASP A 753 19.97 -15.33 -32.47
CA ASP A 753 21.22 -15.84 -31.86
C ASP A 753 21.00 -16.34 -30.42
N THR A 754 20.21 -15.61 -29.64
CA THR A 754 19.95 -15.96 -28.23
C THR A 754 18.77 -16.91 -28.02
N GLY A 755 17.98 -17.18 -29.06
CA GLY A 755 16.72 -17.95 -28.96
C GLY A 755 15.65 -17.30 -28.06
N LEU A 756 15.76 -15.99 -27.81
CA LEU A 756 14.83 -15.23 -26.97
C LEU A 756 13.55 -14.90 -27.74
N ARG A 757 12.38 -15.19 -27.14
CA ARG A 757 11.08 -14.75 -27.66
C ARG A 757 10.42 -13.79 -26.68
N PHE A 758 9.64 -12.86 -27.19
CA PHE A 758 8.94 -11.89 -26.37
C PHE A 758 7.46 -12.23 -26.29
N LYS A 759 6.88 -12.07 -25.10
CA LYS A 759 5.45 -12.24 -24.88
C LYS A 759 4.94 -11.16 -23.94
N MET A 760 3.82 -10.57 -24.31
CA MET A 760 3.05 -9.74 -23.39
C MET A 760 2.27 -10.61 -22.38
N PRO A 761 2.29 -10.28 -21.08
CA PRO A 761 1.42 -10.93 -20.13
C PRO A 761 -0.05 -10.70 -20.54
N LYS A 762 -0.90 -11.75 -20.42
CA LYS A 762 -2.33 -11.68 -20.76
C LYS A 762 -3.10 -10.61 -19.95
N GLN A 763 -2.59 -10.25 -18.77
CA GLN A 763 -3.11 -9.19 -17.93
C GLN A 763 -1.92 -8.56 -17.22
N GLN A 764 -1.60 -7.31 -17.52
CA GLN A 764 -0.50 -6.61 -16.88
C GLN A 764 -1.03 -6.07 -15.55
N ARG A 765 -0.41 -6.48 -14.44
CA ARG A 765 -0.71 -5.86 -13.14
C ARG A 765 -0.11 -4.46 -13.16
N LYS A 766 -0.92 -3.46 -13.49
CA LYS A 766 -0.57 -2.06 -13.26
C LYS A 766 -0.79 -1.76 -11.79
N ASN A 767 0.13 -1.00 -11.19
CA ASN A 767 -0.15 -0.43 -9.88
C ASN A 767 -1.24 0.63 -10.06
N ALA A 768 -2.21 0.71 -9.14
CA ALA A 768 -3.28 1.71 -9.21
C ALA A 768 -2.73 3.14 -9.38
N ASP A 769 -1.60 3.46 -8.76
CA ASP A 769 -0.90 4.75 -8.91
C ASP A 769 -0.46 5.03 -10.35
N VAL A 770 -0.01 4.00 -11.09
CA VAL A 770 0.40 4.15 -12.50
C VAL A 770 -0.82 4.36 -13.39
N LEU A 771 -1.92 3.67 -13.08
CA LEU A 771 -3.17 3.81 -13.84
C LEU A 771 -3.83 5.18 -13.59
N LEU A 772 -3.83 5.63 -12.33
CA LEU A 772 -4.19 6.99 -11.94
C LEU A 772 -3.31 8.02 -12.65
N GLN A 773 -2.01 7.77 -12.73
CA GLN A 773 -1.06 8.64 -13.40
C GLN A 773 -1.32 8.71 -14.91
N GLU A 774 -1.55 7.58 -15.58
CA GLU A 774 -1.87 7.52 -17.02
C GLU A 774 -3.13 8.34 -17.36
N MET A 775 -4.19 8.26 -16.55
CA MET A 775 -5.41 9.04 -16.77
C MET A 775 -5.16 10.55 -16.75
N PHE A 776 -4.41 11.02 -15.74
CA PHE A 776 -4.14 12.46 -15.62
C PHE A 776 -3.04 12.91 -16.58
N GLU A 777 -2.19 12.01 -17.07
CA GLU A 777 -1.25 12.28 -18.16
C GLU A 777 -1.99 12.54 -19.48
N ASP A 778 -3.08 11.82 -19.76
CA ASP A 778 -3.94 12.03 -20.94
C ASP A 778 -4.70 13.38 -20.87
N GLU A 779 -4.95 13.94 -19.68
CA GLU A 779 -5.55 15.28 -19.52
C GLU A 779 -4.54 16.43 -19.74
N LEU A 780 -3.24 16.15 -19.73
CA LEU A 780 -2.18 17.15 -19.85
C LEU A 780 -1.65 17.20 -21.29
N GLU A 781 -1.33 18.39 -21.78
CA GLU A 781 -0.64 18.51 -23.07
C GLU A 781 0.69 17.74 -23.05
N GLU A 782 1.05 17.09 -24.15
CA GLU A 782 2.23 16.21 -24.27
C GLU A 782 3.55 16.93 -23.93
N ASN A 783 3.62 18.26 -24.12
CA ASN A 783 4.81 19.07 -23.85
C ASN A 783 4.74 19.85 -22.52
N ASP A 784 3.65 19.73 -21.75
CA ASP A 784 3.49 20.47 -20.50
C ASP A 784 4.42 19.91 -19.40
N ILE A 785 5.32 20.75 -18.90
CA ILE A 785 6.31 20.43 -17.85
C ILE A 785 5.90 21.09 -16.51
N GLY A 786 4.70 21.66 -16.46
CA GLY A 786 4.14 22.37 -15.32
C GLY A 786 4.68 23.79 -15.17
N PRO A 787 4.09 24.58 -14.26
CA PRO A 787 4.41 25.99 -14.07
C PRO A 787 5.88 26.21 -13.67
N ARG A 788 6.61 27.01 -14.45
CA ARG A 788 8.07 27.23 -14.26
C ARG A 788 8.41 27.95 -12.95
N ASP A 789 7.47 28.72 -12.41
CA ASP A 789 7.66 29.60 -11.25
C ASP A 789 7.46 28.88 -9.90
N LEU A 790 6.92 27.65 -9.90
CA LEU A 790 6.77 26.84 -8.68
C LEU A 790 8.02 25.97 -8.45
N GLU A 791 8.81 26.38 -7.46
CA GLU A 791 9.98 25.65 -6.95
C GLU A 791 9.57 24.35 -6.23
N ASP A 792 8.52 24.41 -5.38
CA ASP A 792 7.90 23.21 -4.80
C ASP A 792 6.55 22.89 -5.46
N LEU A 793 6.53 21.78 -6.21
CA LEU A 793 5.31 21.26 -6.82
C LEU A 793 4.31 20.71 -5.78
N ASP A 794 4.68 20.60 -4.51
CA ASP A 794 3.74 20.29 -3.43
C ASP A 794 2.78 21.47 -3.11
N ASP A 795 3.11 22.70 -3.56
CA ASP A 795 2.31 23.93 -3.41
C ASP A 795 1.39 24.21 -4.62
N LEU A 796 1.30 23.26 -5.56
CA LEU A 796 0.41 23.36 -6.73
C LEU A 796 -1.06 23.61 -6.33
N ASP A 797 -1.50 23.09 -5.17
CA ASP A 797 -2.84 23.36 -4.62
C ASP A 797 -3.09 24.86 -4.39
N ASP A 798 -2.14 25.56 -3.76
CA ASP A 798 -2.27 26.98 -3.41
C ASP A 798 -2.28 27.87 -4.68
N SER A 799 -1.60 27.43 -5.74
CA SER A 799 -1.53 28.15 -7.01
C SER A 799 -2.76 27.96 -7.91
N VAL A 800 -3.42 26.79 -7.89
CA VAL A 800 -4.65 26.56 -8.66
C VAL A 800 -5.81 27.35 -8.03
N ASP A 801 -5.81 27.54 -6.70
CA ASP A 801 -6.73 28.45 -6.03
C ASP A 801 -6.42 29.93 -6.34
N LEU A 802 -5.15 30.28 -6.63
CA LEU A 802 -4.78 31.61 -7.12
C LEU A 802 -5.16 31.85 -8.59
N VAL A 803 -5.05 30.84 -9.45
CA VAL A 803 -5.41 30.91 -10.88
C VAL A 803 -6.93 30.79 -11.10
N SER A 804 -7.62 30.01 -10.26
CA SER A 804 -9.10 29.98 -10.20
C SER A 804 -9.69 31.08 -9.31
N GLY A 805 -8.82 31.93 -8.75
CA GLY A 805 -9.12 33.15 -8.03
C GLY A 805 -9.88 34.15 -8.90
N ARG A 806 -11.19 33.92 -9.01
CA ARG A 806 -12.22 34.92 -9.20
C ARG A 806 -11.74 36.24 -8.59
N SER A 807 -11.60 37.25 -9.44
CA SER A 807 -11.46 38.67 -9.09
C SER A 807 -11.89 38.96 -7.65
N ARG A 808 -10.96 38.85 -6.69
CA ARG A 808 -11.09 39.58 -5.44
C ARG A 808 -10.87 41.02 -5.87
N ARG A 809 -11.95 41.69 -6.29
CA ARG A 809 -12.02 43.15 -6.29
C ARG A 809 -11.59 43.55 -4.88
N LYS A 810 -10.32 43.96 -4.75
CA LYS A 810 -9.91 44.84 -3.67
C LYS A 810 -10.86 46.02 -3.78
N ILE A 811 -11.83 46.08 -2.87
CA ILE A 811 -12.55 47.32 -2.62
C ILE A 811 -11.50 48.21 -1.97
N THR A 812 -10.80 48.97 -2.82
CA THR A 812 -10.01 50.11 -2.41
C THR A 812 -11.03 51.14 -1.94
N PHE A 813 -11.13 51.33 -0.63
CA PHE A 813 -11.73 52.55 -0.10
C PHE A 813 -10.81 53.69 -0.53
N LEU A 814 -11.27 54.48 -1.49
CA LEU A 814 -10.71 55.80 -1.76
C LEU A 814 -10.94 56.62 -0.49
N ASN A 815 -9.85 56.99 0.18
CA ASN A 815 -9.85 58.15 1.07
C ASN A 815 -10.23 59.35 0.20
N VAL A 816 -11.38 59.93 0.50
CA VAL A 816 -11.74 61.27 0.04
C VAL A 816 -11.11 62.22 1.03
N ASP A 817 -9.98 62.81 0.64
CA ASP A 817 -9.53 64.07 1.20
C ASP A 817 -10.01 65.20 0.27
N THR A 818 -10.75 66.13 0.88
CA THR A 818 -10.90 67.57 0.58
C THR A 818 -11.38 68.00 -0.81
N ASP A 819 -12.66 68.38 -0.87
CA ASP A 819 -13.08 69.79 -0.96
C ASP A 819 -14.49 70.00 -0.36
#